data_AF-A0AAD1RQ77-F1
#
_entry.id   AF-A0AAD1RQ77-F1
#
_cell.length_a   1.000
_cell.length_b   1.000
_cell.length_c   1.000
_cell.angle_alpha   90.00
_cell.angle_beta   90.00
_cell.angle_gamma   90.00
#
_symmetry.space_group_name_H-M   'P 1'
#
loop_
_entity.id
_entity.type
_entity.pdbx_description
1 polymer ?
#
loop_
_entity_poly.entity_id
_entity_poly.type
_entity_poly.pdbx_seq_one_letter_code
_entity_poly.pdbx_strand_id
1 'polypeptide(L)'
;MMDHFRTFFITLFGLFLGCPSMIIRTTLHSNVLLPCILSYKKPNSSNDLVVNWQRLVNETVVHSFFEGSDHPEYQNRHYRGRTEIFHNQLSEGNMSLLLRNVIKYDNGSYTCNIMFNDYIEYITHHIQLVVQDSSSLLQDAKINNADDKDLPRARYKLYLLAFTLVLVLLLWLDNERKKKEEEEEIQNYRNNICAMLTSEDFEFQRDLHIVDINKNSATNDKRYFDLTPKINAKDLLKNKNLVSERMLLVGNSGTGKSFLCKLLQKKWANGKKMAYKCILYLSCKKMTCNQEFSVKQLLKEKCKAPLGVVNKCKASSPFSSNSYDLLLIIDNVDDVYHNEDDSLMSRCSIDTVYKVKDLLLKIFKRELIAKIDVLCVSNFDTFSELKMHFKRAFVFSGNSGVKTEELFAEIGKTSDIKKDPRKETELLNCASMPHFINTVKIMMCKYLKNPFSPSKIYIHMFLCCLQEINDKELEVTVFKQKANMAYKSLIEKQTLEKGDQDDILMKNWNEVLNTCTVYQHNVLRDILAAIHCVWTIQTDEELKECLNFWVFAKNSQNKIVLIPAHSHVHNAKVFHFIKFFLILLVYPDYESLKSCDKPVMESNVRDALMDWFSASLEKYNTTHDHLKLINCLYDLEDEQIRKRVSPFFKKLNFCNTSLTYMDIQALAYSLKDSKLDELDLRLCTLKDTGVTQLKGIIKNTKNVLLSSNKITQESGYVLSEVLRDPECITEEMSLGTNDLGASGVQALWEALGKNKTLKKLYLYDNKIGDEGTKGMITNLNENNVLQELHLCGNTFDEMGLKNIEQLKIQKRNLKVVLRIAEDVQLFNYVEEEIQSLSKTWQNYDQDWLFKILETIQNDLSKEYTWDPNVLKEKILNLSKRIDDLKTRIHPNHMSFMCLKKTREQCAEP
;
A
#
# COMPACT_ATOMS: atom_id res chain seq x y z
N MET A 1 43.03 -14.30 17.40
CA MET A 1 42.48 -13.53 18.55
C MET A 1 41.64 -14.42 19.47
N MET A 2 40.72 -15.25 18.95
CA MET A 2 39.98 -16.23 19.77
C MET A 2 40.87 -17.30 20.44
N ASP A 3 41.94 -17.77 19.81
CA ASP A 3 42.84 -18.74 20.45
C ASP A 3 43.63 -18.15 21.63
N HIS A 4 44.15 -16.94 21.48
CA HIS A 4 44.78 -16.22 22.59
C HIS A 4 43.81 -15.88 23.73
N PHE A 5 42.52 -15.62 23.43
CA PHE A 5 41.48 -15.44 24.44
C PHE A 5 41.14 -16.75 25.16
N ARG A 6 41.17 -17.89 24.46
CA ARG A 6 40.99 -19.23 25.04
C ARG A 6 42.15 -19.58 25.98
N THR A 7 43.39 -19.30 25.58
CA THR A 7 44.57 -19.49 26.43
C THR A 7 44.51 -18.58 27.65
N PHE A 8 44.19 -17.28 27.47
CA PHE A 8 44.05 -16.31 28.56
C PHE A 8 42.96 -16.71 29.56
N PHE A 9 41.80 -17.17 29.09
CA PHE A 9 40.72 -17.67 29.96
C PHE A 9 41.09 -18.99 30.64
N ILE A 10 41.79 -19.93 29.99
CA ILE A 10 42.24 -21.17 30.64
C ILE A 10 43.28 -20.86 31.74
N THR A 11 44.20 -19.92 31.51
CA THR A 11 45.12 -19.46 32.57
C THR A 11 44.41 -18.69 33.69
N LEU A 12 43.41 -17.87 33.38
CA LEU A 12 42.70 -17.06 34.38
C LEU A 12 41.66 -17.89 35.17
N PHE A 13 40.98 -18.85 34.53
CA PHE A 13 40.10 -19.85 35.20
C PHE A 13 40.93 -20.85 36.03
N GLY A 14 42.09 -21.28 35.52
CA GLY A 14 43.00 -22.19 36.24
C GLY A 14 43.64 -21.58 37.49
N LEU A 15 43.76 -20.24 37.54
CA LEU A 15 44.27 -19.51 38.71
C LEU A 15 43.20 -19.18 39.77
N PHE A 16 41.91 -19.17 39.42
CA PHE A 16 40.83 -18.64 40.29
C PHE A 16 39.72 -19.64 40.66
N LEU A 17 39.58 -20.77 39.96
CA LEU A 17 38.80 -21.91 40.44
C LEU A 17 39.77 -23.01 40.84
N GLY A 18 40.01 -23.15 42.15
CA GLY A 18 40.60 -24.36 42.69
C GLY A 18 39.69 -25.55 42.38
N CYS A 19 39.86 -26.18 41.22
CA CYS A 19 39.56 -27.60 41.09
C CYS A 19 40.36 -28.29 42.21
N PRO A 20 39.77 -29.23 42.96
CA PRO A 20 40.54 -29.98 43.95
C PRO A 20 41.60 -30.78 43.16
N SER A 21 42.81 -30.24 43.09
CA SER A 21 43.98 -30.98 42.65
C SER A 21 44.14 -32.09 43.68
N MET A 22 44.04 -33.34 43.23
CA MET A 22 44.18 -34.47 44.13
C MET A 22 45.65 -34.50 44.59
N ILE A 23 45.90 -34.12 45.84
CA ILE A 23 47.24 -34.14 46.43
C ILE A 23 47.50 -35.53 46.99
N ILE A 24 48.47 -36.23 46.43
CA ILE A 24 48.92 -37.53 46.94
C ILE A 24 50.24 -37.31 47.67
N ARG A 25 50.27 -37.61 48.97
CA ARG A 25 51.49 -37.52 49.78
C ARG A 25 52.10 -38.91 49.93
N THR A 26 53.39 -39.03 49.68
CA THR A 26 54.12 -40.30 49.77
C THR A 26 55.51 -40.09 50.37
N THR A 27 56.13 -41.17 50.82
CA THR A 27 57.49 -41.15 51.40
C THR A 27 58.54 -41.51 50.35
N LEU A 28 59.82 -41.22 50.61
CA LEU A 28 60.90 -41.69 49.75
C LEU A 28 60.92 -43.23 49.66
N HIS A 29 61.15 -43.74 48.46
CA HIS A 29 61.24 -45.16 48.09
C HIS A 29 59.94 -45.98 48.16
N SER A 30 58.79 -45.38 48.48
CA SER A 30 57.49 -46.07 48.36
C SER A 30 56.99 -46.13 46.92
N ASN A 31 56.04 -47.02 46.66
CA ASN A 31 55.30 -47.07 45.40
C ASN A 31 54.02 -46.24 45.54
N VAL A 32 53.69 -45.43 44.54
CA VAL A 32 52.52 -44.55 44.54
C VAL A 32 51.67 -44.79 43.31
N LEU A 33 50.34 -44.82 43.51
CA LEU A 33 49.36 -44.95 42.44
C LEU A 33 48.80 -43.57 42.11
N LEU A 34 48.91 -43.16 40.84
CA LEU A 34 48.29 -41.96 40.29
C LEU A 34 46.99 -42.38 39.57
N PRO A 35 45.80 -42.10 40.14
CA PRO A 35 44.55 -42.62 39.59
C PRO A 35 44.12 -41.91 38.30
N CYS A 36 43.67 -42.68 37.33
CA CYS A 36 42.99 -42.20 36.13
C CYS A 36 41.97 -43.24 35.69
N ILE A 37 40.67 -42.93 35.81
CA ILE A 37 39.58 -43.85 35.48
C ILE A 37 38.60 -43.16 34.53
N LEU A 38 38.34 -43.79 33.39
CA LEU A 38 37.35 -43.40 32.38
C LEU A 38 35.97 -43.96 32.77
N SER A 39 35.03 -43.09 33.16
CA SER A 39 33.72 -43.51 33.67
C SER A 39 32.63 -43.67 32.61
N TYR A 40 32.81 -43.15 31.39
CA TYR A 40 31.75 -43.09 30.36
C TYR A 40 32.15 -43.62 28.98
N LYS A 41 33.41 -44.03 28.77
CA LYS A 41 33.89 -44.55 27.49
C LYS A 41 34.97 -45.61 27.71
N LYS A 42 34.67 -46.86 27.34
CA LYS A 42 35.60 -47.99 27.45
C LYS A 42 36.20 -48.31 26.08
N PRO A 43 37.52 -48.55 25.97
CA PRO A 43 38.15 -48.88 24.70
C PRO A 43 37.65 -50.24 24.17
N ASN A 44 37.38 -50.32 22.86
CA ASN A 44 36.93 -51.56 22.19
C ASN A 44 38.08 -52.58 22.01
N SER A 45 39.33 -52.10 21.91
CA SER A 45 40.56 -52.89 21.78
C SER A 45 41.73 -52.09 22.36
N SER A 46 42.75 -52.77 22.90
CA SER A 46 43.98 -52.14 23.40
C SER A 46 44.81 -51.49 22.30
N ASN A 47 44.64 -51.91 21.04
CA ASN A 47 45.46 -51.43 19.93
C ASN A 47 45.03 -50.07 19.41
N ASP A 48 43.80 -49.64 19.70
CA ASP A 48 43.22 -48.36 19.26
C ASP A 48 43.38 -47.25 20.30
N LEU A 49 44.17 -47.51 21.35
CA LEU A 49 44.31 -46.69 22.54
C LEU A 49 45.76 -46.21 22.69
N VAL A 50 45.95 -44.90 22.81
CA VAL A 50 47.22 -44.29 23.22
C VAL A 50 47.06 -43.64 24.58
N VAL A 51 47.90 -44.00 25.55
CA VAL A 51 47.92 -43.41 26.89
C VAL A 51 49.30 -42.82 27.16
N ASN A 52 49.34 -41.51 27.41
CA ASN A 52 50.57 -40.79 27.72
C ASN A 52 50.44 -40.03 29.05
N TRP A 53 51.23 -40.43 30.03
CA TRP A 53 51.40 -39.69 31.28
C TRP A 53 52.56 -38.72 31.15
N GLN A 54 52.32 -37.46 31.52
CA GLN A 54 53.34 -36.41 31.45
C GLN A 54 53.28 -35.44 32.63
N ARG A 55 54.40 -34.77 32.88
CA ARG A 55 54.47 -33.67 33.84
C ARG A 55 53.88 -32.39 33.27
N LEU A 56 53.11 -31.66 34.08
CA LEU A 56 52.43 -30.44 33.65
C LEU A 56 53.41 -29.28 33.37
N VAL A 57 54.49 -29.18 34.15
CA VAL A 57 55.38 -28.00 34.13
C VAL A 57 56.31 -27.99 32.92
N ASN A 58 56.71 -29.15 32.42
CA ASN A 58 57.74 -29.28 31.39
C ASN A 58 57.45 -30.38 30.36
N GLU A 59 56.23 -30.91 30.33
CA GLU A 59 55.76 -31.95 29.40
C GLU A 59 56.67 -33.19 29.36
N THR A 60 57.40 -33.47 30.43
CA THR A 60 58.26 -34.65 30.50
C THR A 60 57.40 -35.90 30.49
N VAL A 61 57.61 -36.78 29.50
CA VAL A 61 56.92 -38.06 29.37
C VAL A 61 57.36 -39.00 30.48
N VAL A 62 56.38 -39.39 31.31
CA VAL A 62 56.53 -40.27 32.47
C VAL A 62 56.25 -41.70 32.04
N HIS A 63 55.19 -41.93 31.28
CA HIS A 63 54.81 -43.24 30.76
C HIS A 63 54.11 -43.10 29.40
N SER A 64 54.34 -44.05 28.50
CA SER A 64 53.78 -44.05 27.14
C SER A 64 53.40 -45.46 26.72
N PHE A 65 52.15 -45.62 26.31
CA PHE A 65 51.54 -46.88 25.87
C PHE A 65 50.75 -46.65 24.58
N PHE A 66 51.00 -47.45 23.56
CA PHE A 66 50.24 -47.49 22.30
C PHE A 66 50.48 -48.81 21.56
N GLU A 67 49.69 -49.10 20.53
CA GLU A 67 49.79 -50.35 19.75
C GLU A 67 49.73 -51.63 20.61
N GLY A 68 49.09 -51.56 21.79
CA GLY A 68 48.96 -52.68 22.72
C GLY A 68 50.20 -52.97 23.57
N SER A 69 51.23 -52.11 23.59
CA SER A 69 52.44 -52.32 24.39
C SER A 69 53.01 -51.04 25.03
N ASP A 70 53.81 -51.21 26.10
CA ASP A 70 54.55 -50.12 26.74
C ASP A 70 55.79 -49.75 25.91
N HIS A 71 56.01 -48.45 25.68
CA HIS A 71 57.14 -47.94 24.91
C HIS A 71 58.13 -47.15 25.78
N PRO A 72 59.04 -47.83 26.51
CA PRO A 72 60.01 -47.18 27.40
C PRO A 72 61.00 -46.28 26.66
N GLU A 73 61.20 -46.46 25.36
CA GLU A 73 62.06 -45.63 24.51
C GLU A 73 61.63 -44.15 24.46
N TYR A 74 60.33 -43.86 24.58
CA TYR A 74 59.81 -42.49 24.62
C TYR A 74 59.74 -41.92 26.05
N GLN A 75 59.88 -42.76 27.08
CA GLN A 75 59.87 -42.32 28.47
C GLN A 75 61.19 -41.64 28.84
N ASN A 76 61.11 -40.62 29.70
CA ASN A 76 62.30 -39.99 30.25
C ASN A 76 63.11 -41.00 31.07
N ARG A 77 64.45 -40.93 30.95
CA ARG A 77 65.38 -41.85 31.61
C ARG A 77 65.17 -42.04 33.13
N HIS A 78 64.60 -41.05 33.82
CA HIS A 78 64.34 -41.13 35.27
C HIS A 78 63.11 -42.00 35.62
N TYR A 79 62.23 -42.29 34.66
CA TYR A 79 60.99 -43.06 34.86
C TYR A 79 61.03 -44.47 34.26
N ARG A 80 61.96 -44.73 33.33
CA ARG A 80 62.13 -46.06 32.72
C ARG A 80 62.32 -47.14 33.78
N GLY A 81 61.52 -48.22 33.68
CA GLY A 81 61.55 -49.34 34.62
C GLY A 81 60.92 -49.06 36.00
N ARG A 82 60.40 -47.85 36.23
CA ARG A 82 59.74 -47.45 37.49
C ARG A 82 58.25 -47.19 37.31
N THR A 83 57.73 -47.23 36.10
CA THR A 83 56.32 -46.94 35.79
C THR A 83 55.62 -48.11 35.15
N GLU A 84 54.38 -48.37 35.55
CA GLU A 84 53.56 -49.47 35.05
C GLU A 84 52.08 -49.06 35.02
N ILE A 85 51.36 -49.46 33.97
CA ILE A 85 49.90 -49.37 33.88
C ILE A 85 49.26 -50.76 33.94
N PHE A 86 47.97 -50.83 34.25
CA PHE A 86 47.26 -52.09 34.44
C PHE A 86 46.69 -52.61 33.11
N HIS A 87 47.53 -53.28 32.31
CA HIS A 87 47.18 -53.81 30.98
C HIS A 87 45.85 -54.59 30.92
N ASN A 88 45.58 -55.40 31.94
CA ASN A 88 44.36 -56.21 32.06
C ASN A 88 43.10 -55.42 32.45
N GLN A 89 43.23 -54.15 32.86
CA GLN A 89 42.12 -53.28 33.27
C GLN A 89 41.90 -52.09 32.32
N LEU A 90 42.66 -52.02 31.22
CA LEU A 90 42.50 -50.97 30.20
C LEU A 90 41.12 -51.03 29.53
N SER A 91 40.62 -52.23 29.25
CA SER A 91 39.26 -52.47 28.71
C SER A 91 38.15 -52.04 29.68
N GLU A 92 38.44 -51.99 30.98
CA GLU A 92 37.50 -51.53 32.00
C GLU A 92 37.52 -50.01 32.21
N GLY A 93 38.47 -49.31 31.57
CA GLY A 93 38.64 -47.86 31.66
C GLY A 93 39.66 -47.42 32.71
N ASN A 94 40.45 -48.32 33.29
CA ASN A 94 41.49 -47.97 34.27
C ASN A 94 42.83 -47.68 33.57
N MET A 95 43.23 -46.40 33.57
CA MET A 95 44.47 -45.89 32.98
C MET A 95 45.43 -45.35 34.04
N SER A 96 45.24 -45.78 35.29
CA SER A 96 46.03 -45.34 36.45
C SER A 96 47.50 -45.76 36.32
N LEU A 97 48.41 -44.90 36.76
CA LEU A 97 49.85 -45.13 36.70
C LEU A 97 50.41 -45.53 38.06
N LEU A 98 51.08 -46.66 38.14
CA LEU A 98 51.88 -47.05 39.29
C LEU A 98 53.32 -46.57 39.10
N LEU A 99 53.78 -45.66 39.96
CA LEU A 99 55.16 -45.20 40.01
C LEU A 99 55.88 -45.83 41.21
N ARG A 100 56.95 -46.56 40.93
CA ARG A 100 57.71 -47.34 41.90
C ARG A 100 58.97 -46.62 42.37
N ASN A 101 59.33 -46.87 43.63
CA ASN A 101 60.54 -46.37 44.26
C ASN A 101 60.67 -44.83 44.14
N VAL A 102 59.67 -44.09 44.62
CA VAL A 102 59.54 -42.64 44.44
C VAL A 102 60.74 -41.88 45.02
N ILE A 103 61.30 -40.95 44.25
CA ILE A 103 62.44 -40.10 44.63
C ILE A 103 62.01 -38.63 44.74
N LYS A 104 62.82 -37.78 45.37
CA LYS A 104 62.52 -36.35 45.55
C LYS A 104 62.25 -35.62 44.22
N TYR A 105 62.89 -36.06 43.13
CA TYR A 105 62.65 -35.53 41.78
C TYR A 105 61.20 -35.71 41.32
N ASP A 106 60.50 -36.75 41.80
CA ASP A 106 59.14 -37.08 41.40
C ASP A 106 58.08 -36.14 42.00
N ASN A 107 58.45 -35.22 42.89
CA ASN A 107 57.55 -34.17 43.35
C ASN A 107 57.11 -33.27 42.18
N GLY A 108 55.81 -33.05 42.03
CA GLY A 108 55.26 -32.22 40.97
C GLY A 108 53.85 -32.61 40.52
N SER A 109 53.37 -31.94 39.47
CA SER A 109 52.04 -32.12 38.92
C SER A 109 52.05 -32.99 37.67
N TYR A 110 51.12 -33.94 37.59
CA TYR A 110 51.00 -34.93 36.53
C TYR A 110 49.65 -34.81 35.82
N THR A 111 49.62 -35.19 34.55
CA THR A 111 48.41 -35.28 33.72
C THR A 111 48.44 -36.54 32.84
N CYS A 112 47.27 -37.10 32.57
CA CYS A 112 47.09 -38.27 31.71
C CYS A 112 46.36 -37.85 30.42
N ASN A 113 46.99 -38.11 29.28
CA ASN A 113 46.46 -37.80 27.96
C ASN A 113 46.07 -39.11 27.26
N ILE A 114 44.85 -39.17 26.71
CA ILE A 114 44.33 -40.39 26.07
C ILE A 114 43.91 -40.07 24.64
N MET A 115 44.31 -40.89 23.68
CA MET A 115 43.89 -40.75 22.28
C MET A 115 43.20 -42.03 21.80
N PHE A 116 42.12 -41.84 21.04
CA PHE A 116 41.43 -42.87 20.27
C PHE A 116 41.56 -42.50 18.78
N ASN A 117 41.63 -43.50 17.88
CA ASN A 117 42.00 -43.42 16.44
C ASN A 117 41.62 -42.20 15.57
N ASP A 118 40.80 -41.23 15.99
CA ASP A 118 40.55 -39.97 15.27
C ASP A 118 40.35 -38.71 16.17
N TYR A 119 40.62 -38.77 17.49
CA TYR A 119 40.55 -37.59 18.38
C TYR A 119 41.35 -37.76 19.68
N ILE A 120 41.85 -36.64 20.21
CA ILE A 120 42.60 -36.55 21.48
C ILE A 120 41.63 -36.15 22.60
N GLU A 121 41.52 -36.95 23.65
CA GLU A 121 40.76 -36.64 24.86
C GLU A 121 41.71 -36.41 26.05
N TYR A 122 41.72 -35.20 26.58
CA TYR A 122 42.50 -34.88 27.77
C TYR A 122 41.68 -35.19 29.02
N ILE A 123 42.10 -36.20 29.78
CA ILE A 123 41.54 -36.42 31.11
C ILE A 123 42.31 -35.54 32.09
N THR A 124 41.73 -34.37 32.39
CA THR A 124 42.33 -33.37 33.28
C THR A 124 42.10 -33.73 34.75
N HIS A 125 42.79 -34.78 35.22
CA HIS A 125 43.04 -34.98 36.66
C HIS A 125 44.40 -34.37 37.00
N HIS A 126 44.42 -33.16 37.53
CA HIS A 126 45.65 -32.54 38.03
C HIS A 126 46.06 -33.19 39.35
N ILE A 127 46.96 -34.16 39.29
CA ILE A 127 47.46 -34.86 40.47
C ILE A 127 48.77 -34.21 40.90
N GLN A 128 48.82 -33.73 42.13
CA GLN A 128 50.03 -33.19 42.74
C GLN A 128 50.65 -34.24 43.65
N LEU A 129 51.78 -34.81 43.25
CA LEU A 129 52.53 -35.75 44.07
C LEU A 129 53.51 -34.98 44.96
N VAL A 130 53.37 -35.11 46.28
CA VAL A 130 54.28 -34.51 47.26
C VAL A 130 55.07 -35.62 47.96
N VAL A 131 56.39 -35.62 47.77
CA VAL A 131 57.30 -36.58 48.40
C VAL A 131 57.87 -35.97 49.68
N GLN A 132 57.61 -36.61 50.81
CA GLN A 132 58.02 -36.14 52.14
C GLN A 132 59.02 -37.09 52.79
N ASP A 133 59.96 -36.55 53.57
CA ASP A 133 60.85 -37.36 54.41
C ASP A 133 60.05 -37.90 55.60
N SER A 134 60.31 -39.16 55.99
CA SER A 134 59.56 -39.88 57.03
C SER A 134 59.57 -39.22 58.42
N SER A 135 60.32 -38.13 58.61
CA SER A 135 60.34 -37.31 59.82
C SER A 135 59.32 -36.16 59.86
N SER A 136 58.57 -35.85 58.78
CA SER A 136 57.64 -34.70 58.76
C SER A 136 56.16 -35.03 59.02
N LEU A 137 55.79 -36.30 59.25
CA LEU A 137 54.39 -36.71 59.45
C LEU A 137 53.82 -36.46 60.87
N LEU A 138 54.60 -35.87 61.78
CA LEU A 138 54.19 -35.63 63.18
C LEU A 138 54.01 -34.14 63.56
N GLN A 139 54.14 -33.18 62.63
CA GLN A 139 53.99 -31.74 62.94
C GLN A 139 52.72 -31.07 62.39
N ASP A 140 51.99 -31.68 61.45
CA ASP A 140 50.77 -31.07 60.88
C ASP A 140 49.52 -31.22 61.78
N ALA A 141 49.64 -31.81 62.98
CA ALA A 141 48.53 -31.96 63.94
C ALA A 141 48.43 -30.82 64.99
N LYS A 142 49.27 -29.78 64.93
CA LYS A 142 49.29 -28.68 65.92
C LYS A 142 49.45 -27.29 65.31
N ILE A 143 48.64 -26.95 64.30
CA ILE A 143 48.39 -25.53 63.95
C ILE A 143 46.89 -25.38 63.62
N ASN A 144 46.05 -25.59 64.64
CA ASN A 144 44.69 -25.06 64.67
C ASN A 144 44.63 -24.07 65.82
N ASN A 145 44.65 -22.77 65.48
CA ASN A 145 44.12 -21.62 66.24
C ASN A 145 45.01 -20.38 66.03
N ALA A 146 44.62 -19.51 65.10
CA ALA A 146 44.75 -18.05 65.23
C ALA A 146 43.88 -17.37 64.15
N ASP A 147 43.23 -16.29 64.55
CA ASP A 147 42.16 -15.57 63.87
C ASP A 147 42.47 -15.05 62.45
N ASP A 148 41.49 -15.15 61.55
CA ASP A 148 41.28 -14.18 60.47
C ASP A 148 39.78 -13.98 60.20
N LYS A 149 39.13 -13.29 61.13
CA LYS A 149 37.77 -12.74 60.96
C LYS A 149 37.88 -11.30 60.45
N ASP A 150 38.30 -11.08 59.20
CA ASP A 150 37.85 -9.89 58.42
C ASP A 150 38.16 -9.89 56.91
N LEU A 151 38.59 -11.01 56.31
CA LEU A 151 38.80 -11.10 54.86
C LEU A 151 37.77 -11.89 53.97
N PRO A 152 36.44 -11.99 54.22
CA PRO A 152 35.54 -12.68 53.28
C PRO A 152 34.69 -11.78 52.38
N ARG A 153 34.35 -10.53 52.77
CA ARG A 153 33.32 -9.75 52.04
C ARG A 153 33.82 -9.07 50.75
N ALA A 154 35.07 -8.61 50.71
CA ALA A 154 35.64 -7.97 49.53
C ALA A 154 35.95 -8.99 48.41
N ARG A 155 36.49 -10.16 48.79
CA ARG A 155 36.74 -11.27 47.86
C ARG A 155 35.43 -11.84 47.29
N TYR A 156 34.41 -12.06 48.12
CA TYR A 156 33.10 -12.55 47.63
C TYR A 156 32.43 -11.57 46.66
N LYS A 157 32.54 -10.26 46.92
CA LYS A 157 32.08 -9.22 45.98
C LYS A 157 32.88 -9.22 44.67
N LEU A 158 34.21 -9.40 44.74
CA LEU A 158 35.05 -9.53 43.54
C LEU A 158 34.74 -10.79 42.73
N TYR A 159 34.50 -11.93 43.40
CA TYR A 159 34.09 -13.19 42.75
C TYR A 159 32.72 -13.07 42.10
N LEU A 160 31.76 -12.43 42.77
CA LEU A 160 30.43 -12.17 42.22
C LEU A 160 30.49 -11.20 41.02
N LEU A 161 31.34 -10.17 41.10
CA LEU A 161 31.56 -9.23 39.99
C LEU A 161 32.24 -9.91 38.79
N ALA A 162 33.25 -10.73 39.04
CA ALA A 162 33.93 -11.49 37.99
C ALA A 162 33.00 -12.53 37.35
N PHE A 163 32.22 -13.27 38.14
CA PHE A 163 31.24 -14.23 37.64
C PHE A 163 30.14 -13.55 36.81
N THR A 164 29.59 -12.43 37.30
CA THR A 164 28.60 -11.66 36.54
C THR A 164 29.17 -11.07 35.25
N LEU A 165 30.42 -10.58 35.25
CA LEU A 165 31.10 -10.11 34.03
C LEU A 165 31.30 -11.25 33.02
N VAL A 166 31.72 -12.44 33.47
CA VAL A 166 31.86 -13.62 32.59
C VAL A 166 30.50 -14.05 32.03
N LEU A 167 29.45 -14.06 32.85
CA LEU A 167 28.10 -14.43 32.41
C LEU A 167 27.54 -13.41 31.40
N VAL A 168 27.78 -12.11 31.62
CA VAL A 168 27.45 -11.05 30.66
C VAL A 168 28.22 -11.22 29.35
N LEU A 169 29.50 -11.60 29.41
CA LEU A 169 30.34 -11.81 28.23
C LEU A 169 29.94 -13.06 27.44
N LEU A 170 29.57 -14.15 28.12
CA LEU A 170 29.03 -15.37 27.50
C LEU A 170 27.66 -15.11 26.86
N LEU A 171 26.77 -14.37 27.53
CA LEU A 171 25.50 -13.94 26.95
C LEU A 171 25.71 -12.99 25.75
N TRP A 172 26.73 -12.13 25.81
CA TRP A 172 27.10 -11.27 24.68
C TRP A 172 27.64 -12.08 23.50
N LEU A 173 28.50 -13.07 23.73
CA LEU A 173 29.03 -13.96 22.68
C LEU A 173 27.94 -14.84 22.05
N ASP A 174 27.01 -15.38 22.84
CA ASP A 174 25.84 -16.12 22.34
C ASP A 174 24.93 -15.21 21.51
N ASN A 175 24.74 -13.95 21.94
CA ASN A 175 24.00 -12.95 21.18
C ASN A 175 24.71 -12.59 19.86
N GLU A 176 26.03 -12.44 19.86
CA GLU A 176 26.83 -12.18 18.63
C GLU A 176 26.82 -13.38 17.69
N ARG A 177 26.86 -14.61 18.20
CA ARG A 177 26.69 -15.82 17.40
C ARG A 177 25.32 -15.88 16.74
N LYS A 178 24.25 -15.67 17.51
CA LYS A 178 22.87 -15.62 17.01
C LYS A 178 22.67 -14.52 15.97
N LYS A 179 23.32 -13.36 16.12
CA LYS A 179 23.32 -12.30 15.10
C LYS A 179 23.97 -12.74 13.79
N LYS A 180 25.12 -13.43 13.85
CA LYS A 180 25.80 -13.94 12.65
C LYS A 180 24.97 -15.01 11.92
N GLU A 181 24.40 -15.95 12.66
CA GLU A 181 23.50 -16.98 12.10
C GLU A 181 22.28 -16.33 11.43
N GLU A 182 21.69 -15.30 12.05
CA GLU A 182 20.59 -14.53 11.46
C GLU A 182 20.99 -13.75 10.21
N GLU A 183 22.16 -13.10 10.21
CA GLU A 183 22.68 -12.39 9.03
C GLU A 183 22.90 -13.35 7.86
N GLU A 184 23.39 -14.57 8.13
CA GLU A 184 23.57 -15.62 7.13
C GLU A 184 22.22 -16.14 6.60
N GLU A 185 21.23 -16.38 7.47
CA GLU A 185 19.88 -16.76 7.03
C GLU A 185 19.21 -15.68 6.18
N ILE A 186 19.33 -14.40 6.57
CA ILE A 186 18.80 -13.27 5.79
C ILE A 186 19.54 -13.17 4.46
N GLN A 187 20.85 -13.38 4.43
CA GLN A 187 21.63 -13.36 3.19
C GLN A 187 21.24 -14.50 2.24
N ASN A 188 21.00 -15.71 2.76
CA ASN A 188 20.46 -16.82 1.97
C ASN A 188 19.07 -16.50 1.42
N TYR A 189 18.20 -15.88 2.22
CA TYR A 189 16.89 -15.42 1.77
C TYR A 189 16.99 -14.36 0.67
N ARG A 190 17.93 -13.41 0.77
CA ARG A 190 18.21 -12.43 -0.30
C ARG A 190 18.63 -13.10 -1.60
N ASN A 191 19.58 -14.03 -1.53
CA ASN A 191 20.08 -14.75 -2.70
C ASN A 191 18.94 -15.50 -3.41
N ASN A 192 18.04 -16.13 -2.65
CA ASN A 192 16.86 -16.81 -3.20
C ASN A 192 15.91 -15.84 -3.93
N ILE A 193 15.64 -14.66 -3.36
CA ILE A 193 14.80 -13.64 -4.02
C ILE A 193 15.45 -13.12 -5.30
N CYS A 194 16.76 -12.86 -5.28
CA CYS A 194 17.50 -12.42 -6.46
C CYS A 194 17.42 -13.45 -7.59
N ALA A 195 17.48 -14.75 -7.27
CA ALA A 195 17.34 -15.82 -8.25
C ALA A 195 15.91 -15.94 -8.82
N MET A 196 14.87 -15.66 -8.02
CA MET A 196 13.46 -15.76 -8.45
C MET A 196 12.99 -14.59 -9.32
N LEU A 197 13.57 -13.40 -9.19
CA LEU A 197 13.11 -12.18 -9.89
C LEU A 197 14.09 -11.79 -11.00
N THR A 198 14.05 -12.49 -12.15
CA THR A 198 15.03 -12.40 -13.24
C THR A 198 14.87 -11.21 -14.22
N SER A 199 13.89 -10.31 -14.06
CA SER A 199 13.63 -9.26 -15.06
C SER A 199 14.63 -8.09 -15.02
N GLU A 200 14.90 -7.49 -16.20
CA GLU A 200 15.75 -6.31 -16.40
C GLU A 200 15.38 -5.13 -15.47
N ASP A 201 16.36 -4.28 -15.17
CA ASP A 201 16.23 -3.08 -14.33
C ASP A 201 15.35 -2.02 -15.01
N PHE A 202 14.04 -2.23 -14.98
CA PHE A 202 13.08 -1.23 -15.45
C PHE A 202 13.16 0.02 -14.55
N GLU A 203 13.36 1.17 -15.18
CA GLU A 203 13.34 2.47 -14.51
C GLU A 203 11.91 2.84 -14.09
N PHE A 204 11.44 2.31 -12.96
CA PHE A 204 10.10 2.60 -12.43
C PHE A 204 9.98 4.01 -11.84
N GLN A 205 9.95 5.06 -12.65
CA GLN A 205 9.82 6.46 -12.20
C GLN A 205 8.35 6.83 -12.04
N ARG A 206 7.80 6.72 -10.83
CA ARG A 206 6.43 7.17 -10.52
C ARG A 206 6.36 7.84 -9.17
N ASP A 207 5.46 8.79 -9.02
CA ASP A 207 5.24 9.48 -7.75
C ASP A 207 4.17 8.78 -6.90
N LEU A 208 4.36 8.85 -5.59
CA LEU A 208 3.38 8.48 -4.56
C LEU A 208 2.99 9.72 -3.78
N HIS A 209 1.69 9.89 -3.60
CA HIS A 209 1.12 10.92 -2.73
C HIS A 209 1.05 10.42 -1.29
N ILE A 210 1.54 11.21 -0.32
CA ILE A 210 1.58 10.80 1.10
C ILE A 210 0.38 11.36 1.85
N VAL A 211 -0.41 10.52 2.53
CA VAL A 211 -1.59 10.95 3.29
C VAL A 211 -1.53 10.48 4.73
N ASP A 212 -1.55 11.42 5.67
CA ASP A 212 -1.77 11.12 7.08
C ASP A 212 -3.28 10.99 7.34
N ILE A 213 -3.72 9.75 7.64
CA ILE A 213 -5.14 9.39 7.76
C ILE A 213 -5.79 10.04 9.01
N ASN A 214 -5.03 10.23 10.09
CA ASN A 214 -5.54 10.72 11.37
C ASN A 214 -5.65 12.26 11.47
N LYS A 215 -5.09 13.01 10.52
CA LYS A 215 -5.11 14.49 10.56
C LYS A 215 -6.24 15.11 9.78
N ASN A 216 -6.95 14.35 8.93
CA ASN A 216 -7.97 14.88 8.04
C ASN A 216 -9.18 13.95 7.97
N SER A 217 -10.34 14.44 8.37
CA SER A 217 -11.61 13.72 8.35
C SER A 217 -12.17 13.52 6.92
N ALA A 218 -11.68 14.26 5.92
CA ALA A 218 -12.10 14.22 4.52
C ALA A 218 -11.40 13.12 3.67
N THR A 219 -11.18 11.94 4.24
CA THR A 219 -10.29 10.90 3.65
C THR A 219 -10.88 10.11 2.48
N ASN A 220 -12.17 10.18 2.20
CA ASN A 220 -12.76 9.40 1.09
C ASN A 220 -12.56 10.03 -0.30
N ASP A 221 -11.98 11.21 -0.35
CA ASP A 221 -11.97 12.01 -1.56
C ASP A 221 -10.65 11.87 -2.33
N LYS A 222 -10.73 11.40 -3.59
CA LYS A 222 -9.57 11.35 -4.50
C LYS A 222 -8.87 12.73 -4.61
N ARG A 223 -9.63 13.80 -4.35
CA ARG A 223 -9.24 15.21 -4.40
C ARG A 223 -8.30 15.67 -3.27
N TYR A 224 -8.24 14.94 -2.15
CA TYR A 224 -7.32 15.23 -1.04
C TYR A 224 -5.87 14.82 -1.39
N PHE A 225 -5.69 13.76 -2.20
CA PHE A 225 -4.37 13.24 -2.54
C PHE A 225 -3.53 14.21 -3.37
N ASP A 226 -4.13 15.02 -4.23
CA ASP A 226 -3.39 15.96 -5.11
C ASP A 226 -2.70 17.11 -4.37
N LEU A 227 -3.10 17.40 -3.13
CA LEU A 227 -2.54 18.48 -2.29
C LEU A 227 -1.45 17.98 -1.35
N THR A 228 -1.12 16.68 -1.40
CA THR A 228 -0.20 16.09 -0.44
C THR A 228 1.23 15.96 -0.97
N PRO A 229 2.24 15.98 -0.08
CA PRO A 229 3.63 15.83 -0.47
C PRO A 229 3.84 14.55 -1.30
N LYS A 230 4.54 14.71 -2.42
CA LYS A 230 4.92 13.63 -3.32
C LYS A 230 6.29 13.08 -2.97
N ILE A 231 6.47 11.78 -3.14
CA ILE A 231 7.78 11.13 -3.16
C ILE A 231 7.88 10.22 -4.37
N ASN A 232 9.10 9.97 -4.84
CA ASN A 232 9.31 8.95 -5.83
C ASN A 232 9.03 7.57 -5.22
N ALA A 233 8.28 6.72 -5.93
CA ALA A 233 7.91 5.37 -5.52
C ALA A 233 9.15 4.49 -5.23
N LYS A 234 10.25 4.70 -5.96
CA LYS A 234 11.53 4.02 -5.74
C LYS A 234 12.13 4.35 -4.36
N ASP A 235 11.78 5.50 -3.80
CA ASP A 235 12.34 6.06 -2.58
C ASP A 235 11.48 5.78 -1.35
N LEU A 236 10.32 5.13 -1.51
CA LEU A 236 9.39 4.79 -0.43
C LEU A 236 10.14 4.20 0.78
N LEU A 237 10.98 3.19 0.55
CA LEU A 237 11.70 2.48 1.61
C LEU A 237 13.08 3.08 1.96
N LYS A 238 13.43 4.27 1.46
CA LYS A 238 14.70 4.95 1.80
C LYS A 238 14.60 5.79 3.06
N ASN A 239 13.43 6.32 3.40
CA ASN A 239 13.25 7.24 4.51
C ASN A 239 12.43 6.60 5.64
N LYS A 240 13.10 6.17 6.71
CA LYS A 240 12.48 5.46 7.85
C LYS A 240 11.38 6.28 8.55
N ASN A 241 11.43 7.61 8.51
CA ASN A 241 10.39 8.48 9.08
C ASN A 241 9.07 8.42 8.28
N LEU A 242 9.16 8.09 6.99
CA LEU A 242 7.99 7.91 6.13
C LEU A 242 7.37 6.53 6.30
N VAL A 243 8.18 5.50 6.58
CA VAL A 243 7.73 4.10 6.52
C VAL A 243 7.61 3.36 7.85
N SER A 244 8.02 3.95 8.98
CA SER A 244 7.68 3.33 10.27
C SER A 244 6.18 3.38 10.51
N GLU A 245 5.58 2.28 11.02
CA GLU A 245 4.17 2.05 11.39
C GLU A 245 3.32 1.19 10.43
N ARG A 246 1.99 1.18 10.63
CA ARG A 246 1.01 0.49 9.75
C ARG A 246 0.69 1.44 8.60
N MET A 247 1.08 1.04 7.40
CA MET A 247 0.94 1.81 6.17
C MET A 247 0.02 1.12 5.17
N LEU A 248 -0.59 1.92 4.31
CA LEU A 248 -1.47 1.47 3.25
C LEU A 248 -0.99 2.02 1.89
N LEU A 249 -0.80 1.17 0.88
CA LEU A 249 -0.50 1.54 -0.51
C LEU A 249 -1.74 1.32 -1.36
N VAL A 250 -2.31 2.39 -1.90
CA VAL A 250 -3.60 2.38 -2.60
C VAL A 250 -3.46 2.90 -4.03
N GLY A 251 -4.24 2.32 -4.94
CA GLY A 251 -4.30 2.73 -6.34
C GLY A 251 -5.34 1.92 -7.09
N ASN A 252 -5.72 2.31 -8.29
CA ASN A 252 -6.64 1.51 -9.11
C ASN A 252 -6.05 0.13 -9.45
N SER A 253 -6.90 -0.81 -9.86
CA SER A 253 -6.43 -2.08 -10.42
C SER A 253 -5.49 -1.82 -11.61
N GLY A 254 -4.37 -2.54 -11.67
CA GLY A 254 -3.42 -2.41 -12.79
C GLY A 254 -2.42 -1.27 -12.71
N THR A 255 -2.44 -0.41 -11.69
CA THR A 255 -1.48 0.71 -11.56
C THR A 255 -0.04 0.28 -11.27
N GLY A 256 0.23 -1.03 -11.12
CA GLY A 256 1.57 -1.55 -10.88
C GLY A 256 1.98 -1.62 -9.40
N LYS A 257 1.03 -1.59 -8.45
CA LYS A 257 1.32 -1.68 -7.00
C LYS A 257 2.12 -2.93 -6.61
N SER A 258 1.66 -4.10 -7.06
CA SER A 258 2.34 -5.38 -6.82
C SER A 258 3.72 -5.44 -7.46
N PHE A 259 3.85 -4.85 -8.67
CA PHE A 259 5.14 -4.72 -9.34
C PHE A 259 6.10 -3.83 -8.56
N LEU A 260 5.65 -2.67 -8.06
CA LEU A 260 6.45 -1.80 -7.19
C LEU A 260 6.93 -2.56 -5.95
N CYS A 261 6.05 -3.29 -5.27
CA CYS A 261 6.41 -4.02 -4.06
C CYS A 261 7.48 -5.09 -4.33
N LYS A 262 7.33 -5.86 -5.41
CA LYS A 262 8.34 -6.83 -5.86
C LYS A 262 9.65 -6.16 -6.28
N LEU A 263 9.59 -5.01 -6.95
CA LEU A 263 10.76 -4.23 -7.33
C LEU A 263 11.51 -3.71 -6.10
N LEU A 264 10.80 -3.21 -5.08
CA LEU A 264 11.39 -2.77 -3.82
C LEU A 264 12.05 -3.95 -3.09
N GLN A 265 11.38 -5.12 -3.05
CA GLN A 265 11.95 -6.33 -2.48
C GLN A 265 13.21 -6.80 -3.22
N LYS A 266 13.20 -6.78 -4.57
CA LYS A 266 14.39 -7.10 -5.38
C LYS A 266 15.54 -6.13 -5.13
N LYS A 267 15.27 -4.83 -5.10
CA LYS A 267 16.29 -3.81 -4.84
C LYS A 267 16.93 -3.99 -3.45
N TRP A 268 16.13 -4.33 -2.45
CA TRP A 268 16.63 -4.70 -1.13
C TRP A 268 17.49 -5.97 -1.17
N ALA A 269 17.05 -7.01 -1.88
CA ALA A 269 17.79 -8.26 -2.02
C ALA A 269 19.15 -8.06 -2.73
N ASN A 270 19.21 -7.19 -3.74
CA ASN A 270 20.43 -6.79 -4.45
C ASN A 270 21.39 -5.92 -3.60
N GLY A 271 21.13 -5.72 -2.30
CA GLY A 271 22.04 -5.02 -1.39
C GLY A 271 21.98 -3.49 -1.46
N LYS A 272 20.97 -2.89 -2.12
CA LYS A 272 20.78 -1.43 -2.07
C LYS A 272 20.40 -1.04 -0.63
N LYS A 273 21.06 0.00 -0.08
CA LYS A 273 20.74 0.52 1.26
C LYS A 273 19.27 0.94 1.34
N MET A 274 18.52 0.30 2.22
CA MET A 274 17.11 0.60 2.54
C MET A 274 16.92 0.72 4.06
N ALA A 275 15.77 1.25 4.48
CA ALA A 275 15.44 1.47 5.88
C ALA A 275 15.28 0.17 6.71
N TYR A 276 15.09 -0.98 6.04
CA TYR A 276 14.80 -2.28 6.66
C TYR A 276 15.91 -3.30 6.43
N LYS A 277 16.20 -4.11 7.46
CA LYS A 277 17.14 -5.24 7.38
C LYS A 277 16.54 -6.40 6.61
N CYS A 278 15.25 -6.68 6.79
CA CYS A 278 14.53 -7.74 6.07
C CYS A 278 13.14 -7.27 5.59
N ILE A 279 12.80 -7.63 4.35
CA ILE A 279 11.49 -7.37 3.74
C ILE A 279 10.83 -8.71 3.41
N LEU A 280 9.72 -9.00 4.09
CA LEU A 280 8.87 -10.16 3.87
C LEU A 280 7.73 -9.78 2.93
N TYR A 281 7.37 -10.68 2.02
CA TYR A 281 6.29 -10.47 1.06
C TYR A 281 5.26 -11.59 1.17
N LEU A 282 4.03 -11.20 1.48
CA LEU A 282 2.86 -12.06 1.54
C LEU A 282 1.89 -11.67 0.41
N SER A 283 1.61 -12.62 -0.48
CA SER A 283 0.54 -12.48 -1.47
C SER A 283 -0.72 -13.16 -0.97
N CYS A 284 -1.80 -12.40 -0.75
CA CYS A 284 -3.12 -12.94 -0.42
C CYS A 284 -3.84 -13.57 -1.63
N LYS A 285 -3.26 -13.46 -2.83
CA LYS A 285 -3.76 -14.13 -4.03
C LYS A 285 -3.84 -15.65 -3.80
N LYS A 286 -4.98 -16.26 -4.13
CA LYS A 286 -5.30 -17.70 -3.93
C LYS A 286 -5.51 -18.12 -2.46
N MET A 287 -5.68 -17.19 -1.53
CA MET A 287 -6.16 -17.48 -0.18
C MET A 287 -7.67 -17.25 -0.10
N THR A 288 -8.40 -18.05 0.68
CA THR A 288 -9.83 -17.80 0.94
C THR A 288 -10.00 -17.19 2.33
N CYS A 289 -11.07 -16.42 2.53
CA CYS A 289 -11.34 -15.77 3.82
C CYS A 289 -11.47 -16.76 4.99
N ASN A 290 -11.93 -17.99 4.71
CA ASN A 290 -12.16 -19.05 5.68
C ASN A 290 -10.97 -20.00 5.86
N GLN A 291 -9.91 -19.89 5.06
CA GLN A 291 -8.70 -20.66 5.32
C GLN A 291 -8.11 -20.27 6.67
N GLU A 292 -7.47 -21.24 7.32
CA GLU A 292 -7.01 -21.10 8.68
C GLU A 292 -5.47 -21.17 8.73
N PHE A 293 -4.86 -20.14 9.30
CA PHE A 293 -3.41 -20.05 9.46
C PHE A 293 -3.05 -19.45 10.82
N SER A 294 -1.97 -19.96 11.42
CA SER A 294 -1.23 -19.19 12.44
C SER A 294 -0.27 -18.20 11.76
N VAL A 295 0.13 -17.15 12.48
CA VAL A 295 1.15 -16.20 11.98
C VAL A 295 2.45 -16.93 11.64
N LYS A 296 2.84 -17.92 12.45
CA LYS A 296 4.06 -18.72 12.23
C LYS A 296 3.99 -19.51 10.91
N GLN A 297 2.86 -20.17 10.63
CA GLN A 297 2.65 -20.90 9.38
C GLN A 297 2.63 -19.94 8.18
N LEU A 298 1.93 -18.82 8.30
CA LEU A 298 1.85 -17.81 7.23
C LEU A 298 3.25 -17.30 6.83
N LEU A 299 4.08 -16.94 7.80
CA LEU A 299 5.44 -16.44 7.54
C LEU A 299 6.36 -17.53 6.99
N LYS A 300 6.29 -18.76 7.52
CA LYS A 300 7.15 -19.86 7.08
C LYS A 300 6.75 -20.40 5.69
N GLU A 301 5.46 -20.63 5.47
CA GLU A 301 4.97 -21.33 4.28
C GLU A 301 4.67 -20.38 3.12
N LYS A 302 4.08 -19.20 3.39
CA LYS A 302 3.70 -18.25 2.33
C LYS A 302 4.79 -17.22 2.03
N CYS A 303 5.50 -16.73 3.06
CA CYS A 303 6.56 -15.73 2.87
C CYS A 303 7.96 -16.35 2.71
N LYS A 304 8.11 -17.65 3.00
CA LYS A 304 9.41 -18.37 3.10
C LYS A 304 10.39 -17.65 4.03
N ALA A 305 9.89 -17.09 5.13
CA ALA A 305 10.68 -16.25 6.03
C ALA A 305 11.78 -17.04 6.77
N PRO A 306 12.96 -16.43 7.02
CA PRO A 306 14.02 -17.03 7.84
C PRO A 306 13.54 -17.46 9.23
N LEU A 307 14.06 -18.58 9.74
CA LEU A 307 13.67 -19.14 11.05
C LEU A 307 13.99 -18.18 12.19
N GLY A 308 15.14 -17.50 12.14
CA GLY A 308 15.52 -16.46 13.10
C GLY A 308 14.53 -15.30 13.15
N VAL A 309 13.99 -14.90 11.98
CA VAL A 309 12.99 -13.83 11.87
C VAL A 309 11.62 -14.28 12.40
N VAL A 310 11.20 -15.51 12.09
CA VAL A 310 9.95 -16.10 12.59
C VAL A 310 9.97 -16.25 14.11
N ASN A 311 11.11 -16.62 14.69
CA ASN A 311 11.25 -16.81 16.14
C ASN A 311 11.24 -15.49 16.91
N LYS A 312 11.76 -14.39 16.34
CA LYS A 312 11.69 -13.04 16.96
C LYS A 312 10.28 -12.48 17.04
N CYS A 313 9.38 -12.92 16.17
CA CYS A 313 7.98 -12.52 16.23
C CYS A 313 7.34 -12.93 17.58
N LYS A 314 7.82 -14.02 18.21
CA LYS A 314 7.30 -14.58 19.47
C LYS A 314 7.60 -13.78 20.73
N ALA A 315 8.55 -12.84 20.70
CA ALA A 315 9.02 -12.12 21.89
C ALA A 315 8.22 -10.84 22.16
N SER A 316 6.98 -10.97 22.63
CA SER A 316 6.23 -9.88 23.24
C SER A 316 6.73 -9.56 24.66
N SER A 317 7.98 -9.10 24.80
CA SER A 317 8.41 -8.43 26.03
C SER A 317 8.20 -6.90 25.93
N PRO A 318 7.66 -6.24 26.96
CA PRO A 318 7.31 -4.81 26.93
C PRO A 318 8.53 -3.86 27.05
N PHE A 319 9.76 -4.36 27.16
CA PHE A 319 10.97 -3.56 27.42
C PHE A 319 12.05 -3.67 26.33
N SER A 320 11.69 -3.65 25.04
CA SER A 320 12.66 -3.45 23.96
C SER A 320 12.33 -2.19 23.15
N SER A 321 13.11 -1.14 23.35
CA SER A 321 12.91 0.19 22.76
C SER A 321 13.32 0.33 21.29
N ASN A 322 13.63 -0.76 20.57
CA ASN A 322 13.96 -0.69 19.15
C ASN A 322 12.88 -1.41 18.33
N SER A 323 12.12 -0.66 17.52
CA SER A 323 11.29 -1.19 16.45
C SER A 323 12.14 -2.13 15.59
N TYR A 324 11.71 -3.36 15.35
CA TYR A 324 12.49 -4.27 14.53
C TYR A 324 12.66 -3.68 13.12
N ASP A 325 13.85 -3.83 12.53
CA ASP A 325 14.16 -3.44 11.15
C ASP A 325 13.50 -4.42 10.13
N LEU A 326 12.23 -4.79 10.35
CA LEU A 326 11.46 -5.75 9.57
C LEU A 326 10.22 -5.08 8.96
N LEU A 327 10.02 -5.30 7.65
CA LEU A 327 8.83 -4.87 6.92
C LEU A 327 8.09 -6.10 6.40
N LEU A 328 6.79 -6.20 6.68
CA LEU A 328 5.89 -7.17 6.05
C LEU A 328 5.02 -6.45 5.01
N ILE A 329 5.21 -6.79 3.75
CA ILE A 329 4.34 -6.35 2.65
C ILE A 329 3.22 -7.38 2.50
N ILE A 330 1.97 -6.92 2.57
CA ILE A 330 0.78 -7.76 2.36
C ILE A 330 0.07 -7.26 1.10
N ASP A 331 0.12 -8.06 0.04
CA ASP A 331 -0.42 -7.72 -1.27
C ASP A 331 -1.72 -8.46 -1.57
N ASN A 332 -2.57 -7.88 -2.44
CA ASN A 332 -3.87 -8.42 -2.85
C ASN A 332 -4.86 -8.65 -1.70
N VAL A 333 -4.90 -7.75 -0.72
CA VAL A 333 -5.84 -7.86 0.44
C VAL A 333 -7.30 -7.81 0.02
N ASP A 334 -7.60 -7.13 -1.10
CA ASP A 334 -8.94 -6.97 -1.67
C ASP A 334 -9.63 -8.32 -1.99
N ASP A 335 -8.85 -9.39 -2.21
CA ASP A 335 -9.38 -10.72 -2.53
C ASP A 335 -9.96 -11.45 -1.30
N VAL A 336 -9.59 -11.02 -0.08
CA VAL A 336 -9.88 -11.75 1.16
C VAL A 336 -10.65 -10.91 2.19
N TYR A 337 -10.53 -9.58 2.12
CA TYR A 337 -11.10 -8.67 3.10
C TYR A 337 -12.54 -8.25 2.74
N HIS A 338 -13.51 -8.57 3.60
CA HIS A 338 -14.91 -8.12 3.51
C HIS A 338 -15.45 -7.80 4.91
N ASN A 339 -16.04 -6.61 5.07
CA ASN A 339 -16.57 -6.14 6.35
C ASN A 339 -17.93 -6.82 6.63
N GLU A 340 -17.93 -7.78 7.55
CA GLU A 340 -19.13 -8.29 8.22
C GLU A 340 -18.83 -8.21 9.71
N ASP A 341 -19.78 -7.63 10.45
CA ASP A 341 -19.74 -7.45 11.90
C ASP A 341 -19.51 -8.80 12.59
N ASP A 342 -18.43 -8.92 13.34
CA ASP A 342 -18.26 -10.04 14.26
C ASP A 342 -17.51 -9.60 15.53
N SER A 343 -18.07 -10.01 16.66
CA SER A 343 -17.64 -9.70 18.01
C SER A 343 -16.23 -10.25 18.31
N LEU A 344 -15.33 -9.40 18.79
CA LEU A 344 -13.94 -9.74 19.11
C LEU A 344 -13.81 -10.47 20.46
N MET A 345 -13.31 -11.72 20.43
CA MET A 345 -12.83 -12.45 21.62
C MET A 345 -11.37 -12.11 21.96
N SER A 346 -11.05 -12.17 23.26
CA SER A 346 -9.82 -11.65 23.87
C SER A 346 -8.64 -12.63 23.92
N ARG A 347 -7.44 -12.06 23.71
CA ARG A 347 -6.05 -12.58 23.83
C ARG A 347 -5.59 -13.55 22.72
N CYS A 348 -4.46 -13.19 22.09
CA CYS A 348 -3.93 -13.85 20.91
C CYS A 348 -2.49 -14.33 21.12
N SER A 349 -2.21 -15.56 20.69
CA SER A 349 -0.85 -16.07 20.49
C SER A 349 -0.54 -16.14 19.00
N ILE A 350 0.74 -16.02 18.65
CA ILE A 350 1.26 -16.14 17.26
C ILE A 350 1.13 -17.58 16.72
N ASP A 351 1.03 -18.56 17.63
CA ASP A 351 0.81 -19.97 17.31
C ASP A 351 -0.69 -20.32 17.23
N THR A 352 -1.60 -19.42 17.63
CA THR A 352 -3.04 -19.62 17.48
C THR A 352 -3.43 -19.51 16.01
N VAL A 353 -4.26 -20.45 15.56
CA VAL A 353 -4.79 -20.50 14.21
C VAL A 353 -6.02 -19.59 14.14
N TYR A 354 -6.07 -18.72 13.13
CA TYR A 354 -7.18 -17.83 12.84
C TYR A 354 -7.60 -18.00 11.39
N LYS A 355 -8.87 -17.68 11.09
CA LYS A 355 -9.28 -17.42 9.71
C LYS A 355 -8.45 -16.27 9.14
N VAL A 356 -8.10 -16.31 7.85
CA VAL A 356 -7.24 -15.28 7.23
C VAL A 356 -7.77 -13.87 7.46
N LYS A 357 -9.09 -13.66 7.39
CA LYS A 357 -9.73 -12.35 7.66
C LYS A 357 -9.36 -11.84 9.06
N ASP A 358 -9.61 -12.66 10.08
CA ASP A 358 -9.38 -12.29 11.48
C ASP A 358 -7.89 -12.10 11.78
N LEU A 359 -7.05 -12.96 11.18
CA LEU A 359 -5.60 -12.87 11.28
C LEU A 359 -5.09 -11.52 10.76
N LEU A 360 -5.52 -11.11 9.56
CA LEU A 360 -5.13 -9.84 8.95
C LEU A 360 -5.64 -8.65 9.77
N LEU A 361 -6.90 -8.68 10.22
CA LEU A 361 -7.47 -7.63 11.07
C LEU A 361 -6.65 -7.45 12.36
N LYS A 362 -6.27 -8.56 13.02
CA LYS A 362 -5.44 -8.55 14.23
C LYS A 362 -4.02 -8.05 13.98
N ILE A 363 -3.44 -8.36 12.82
CA ILE A 363 -2.14 -7.80 12.38
C ILE A 363 -2.25 -6.28 12.19
N PHE A 364 -3.31 -5.80 11.53
CA PHE A 364 -3.54 -4.38 11.28
C PHE A 364 -3.77 -3.60 12.57
N LYS A 365 -4.57 -4.13 13.50
CA LYS A 365 -4.82 -3.57 14.84
C LYS A 365 -3.62 -3.65 15.80
N ARG A 366 -2.48 -4.21 15.36
CA ARG A 366 -1.28 -4.45 16.18
C ARG A 366 -1.51 -5.41 17.36
N GLU A 367 -2.58 -6.19 17.34
CA GLU A 367 -2.81 -7.26 18.33
C GLU A 367 -1.83 -8.43 18.10
N LEU A 368 -1.44 -8.65 16.84
CA LEU A 368 -0.39 -9.59 16.43
C LEU A 368 0.76 -8.82 15.77
N ILE A 369 2.00 -9.30 15.98
CA ILE A 369 3.24 -8.74 15.41
C ILE A 369 3.35 -7.20 15.54
N ALA A 370 3.02 -6.68 16.73
CA ALA A 370 2.95 -5.25 17.02
C ALA A 370 4.25 -4.47 16.70
N LYS A 371 5.40 -5.15 16.78
CA LYS A 371 6.74 -4.57 16.60
C LYS A 371 7.28 -4.62 15.15
N ILE A 372 6.53 -5.19 14.21
CA ILE A 372 6.89 -5.30 12.77
C ILE A 372 6.11 -4.23 12.00
N ASP A 373 6.76 -3.50 11.10
CA ASP A 373 6.07 -2.56 10.21
C ASP A 373 5.32 -3.31 9.11
N VAL A 374 4.15 -2.80 8.71
CA VAL A 374 3.30 -3.47 7.71
C VAL A 374 2.95 -2.48 6.61
N LEU A 375 3.19 -2.86 5.36
CA LEU A 375 2.70 -2.18 4.17
C LEU A 375 1.60 -3.03 3.54
N CYS A 376 0.35 -2.62 3.75
CA CYS A 376 -0.82 -3.24 3.13
C CYS A 376 -1.01 -2.67 1.73
N VAL A 377 -1.27 -3.49 0.71
CA VAL A 377 -1.51 -3.06 -0.67
C VAL A 377 -2.94 -3.40 -1.06
N SER A 378 -3.70 -2.39 -1.50
CA SER A 378 -5.14 -2.49 -1.75
C SER A 378 -5.60 -1.57 -2.89
N ASN A 379 -6.80 -1.81 -3.39
CA ASN A 379 -7.50 -0.95 -4.36
C ASN A 379 -8.21 0.23 -3.67
N PHE A 380 -8.54 1.27 -4.44
CA PHE A 380 -9.31 2.41 -3.90
C PHE A 380 -10.68 2.02 -3.36
N ASP A 381 -11.31 0.99 -3.91
CA ASP A 381 -12.66 0.57 -3.51
C ASP A 381 -12.69 0.05 -2.07
N THR A 382 -11.61 -0.59 -1.61
CA THR A 382 -11.46 -1.15 -0.26
C THR A 382 -10.77 -0.17 0.70
N PHE A 383 -10.36 1.00 0.21
CA PHE A 383 -9.68 2.02 1.00
C PHE A 383 -10.53 2.54 2.18
N SER A 384 -11.82 2.80 1.93
CA SER A 384 -12.74 3.32 2.95
C SER A 384 -12.90 2.38 4.15
N GLU A 385 -12.83 1.07 3.91
CA GLU A 385 -12.92 0.02 4.93
C GLU A 385 -11.61 -0.15 5.70
N LEU A 386 -10.47 -0.10 5.00
CA LEU A 386 -9.17 -0.37 5.60
C LEU A 386 -8.57 0.84 6.32
N LYS A 387 -8.83 2.07 5.84
CA LYS A 387 -8.14 3.30 6.30
C LYS A 387 -8.15 3.47 7.82
N MET A 388 -9.21 3.05 8.51
CA MET A 388 -9.35 3.18 9.97
C MET A 388 -8.28 2.41 10.77
N HIS A 389 -7.58 1.47 10.15
CA HIS A 389 -6.52 0.68 10.79
C HIS A 389 -5.10 1.16 10.49
N PHE A 390 -4.94 2.17 9.64
CA PHE A 390 -3.64 2.66 9.19
C PHE A 390 -3.47 4.13 9.56
N LYS A 391 -2.22 4.54 9.83
CA LYS A 391 -1.91 5.94 10.15
C LYS A 391 -1.56 6.74 8.90
N ARG A 392 -0.99 6.07 7.89
CA ARG A 392 -0.52 6.68 6.65
C ARG A 392 -0.94 5.86 5.43
N ALA A 393 -1.37 6.55 4.38
CA ALA A 393 -1.60 5.99 3.07
C ALA A 393 -0.65 6.59 2.02
N PHE A 394 -0.14 5.76 1.12
CA PHE A 394 0.60 6.13 -0.06
C PHE A 394 -0.29 5.87 -1.26
N VAL A 395 -0.61 6.92 -2.00
CA VAL A 395 -1.53 6.83 -3.12
C VAL A 395 -0.79 6.89 -4.43
N PHE A 396 -1.05 5.87 -5.22
CA PHE A 396 -0.52 5.67 -6.55
C PHE A 396 -1.39 6.45 -7.55
N SER A 397 -1.02 7.69 -7.85
CA SER A 397 -1.65 8.46 -8.92
C SER A 397 -1.26 7.87 -10.28
N GLY A 398 -2.22 7.70 -11.19
CA GLY A 398 -1.90 7.42 -12.60
C GLY A 398 -0.94 8.47 -13.15
N ASN A 399 -0.04 8.06 -14.05
CA ASN A 399 1.14 8.76 -14.57
C ASN A 399 1.09 10.30 -14.48
N SER A 400 1.61 10.85 -13.39
CA SER A 400 2.25 12.17 -13.40
C SER A 400 3.75 11.93 -13.26
N GLY A 401 4.51 12.09 -14.36
CA GLY A 401 5.98 12.12 -14.27
C GLY A 401 6.79 11.16 -15.15
N VAL A 402 6.21 10.14 -15.81
CA VAL A 402 6.95 9.44 -16.88
C VAL A 402 6.86 10.30 -18.13
N LYS A 403 7.99 10.82 -18.62
CA LYS A 403 8.05 11.40 -19.96
C LYS A 403 7.67 10.30 -20.94
N THR A 404 6.50 10.43 -21.56
CA THR A 404 5.94 9.52 -22.56
C THR A 404 6.98 9.08 -23.59
N GLU A 405 7.87 9.99 -23.95
CA GLU A 405 8.99 9.79 -24.87
C GLU A 405 9.92 8.61 -24.51
N GLU A 406 10.13 8.30 -23.23
CA GLU A 406 11.00 7.21 -22.78
C GLU A 406 10.32 5.83 -22.92
N LEU A 407 9.02 5.74 -22.58
CA LEU A 407 8.23 4.53 -22.76
C LEU A 407 8.05 4.19 -24.24
N PHE A 408 7.83 5.20 -25.08
CA PHE A 408 7.76 5.04 -26.54
C PHE A 408 9.14 4.81 -27.19
N ALA A 409 10.25 5.21 -26.55
CA ALA A 409 11.59 4.90 -27.03
C ALA A 409 11.92 3.40 -26.90
N GLU A 410 11.43 2.73 -25.85
CA GLU A 410 11.57 1.27 -25.65
C GLU A 410 10.64 0.41 -26.53
N ILE A 411 9.45 0.93 -26.86
CA ILE A 411 8.43 0.22 -27.67
C ILE A 411 8.77 0.25 -29.17
N GLY A 412 9.70 1.11 -29.59
CA GLY A 412 10.18 1.19 -30.97
C GLY A 412 9.56 2.37 -31.71
N LYS A 413 10.39 3.10 -32.45
CA LYS A 413 10.02 4.31 -33.21
C LYS A 413 9.00 3.98 -34.30
N THR A 414 7.71 4.08 -34.02
CA THR A 414 6.70 4.29 -35.06
C THR A 414 6.42 5.79 -35.17
N SER A 415 6.80 6.38 -36.30
CA SER A 415 6.79 7.82 -36.57
C SER A 415 5.40 8.48 -36.53
N ASP A 416 4.34 7.68 -36.53
CA ASP A 416 2.97 8.16 -36.79
C ASP A 416 2.13 8.37 -35.51
N ILE A 417 2.51 7.75 -34.38
CA ILE A 417 1.73 7.80 -33.12
C ILE A 417 2.03 9.08 -32.33
N LYS A 418 3.23 9.66 -32.48
CA LYS A 418 3.65 10.89 -31.79
C LYS A 418 2.88 12.16 -32.18
N LYS A 419 1.98 12.11 -33.16
CA LYS A 419 1.29 13.29 -33.70
C LYS A 419 -0.11 13.55 -33.12
N ASP A 420 -0.66 12.65 -32.28
CA ASP A 420 -2.00 12.82 -31.69
C ASP A 420 -1.97 12.62 -30.15
N PRO A 421 -2.10 13.71 -29.36
CA PRO A 421 -2.07 13.68 -27.90
C PRO A 421 -3.14 12.79 -27.25
N ARG A 422 -4.27 12.55 -27.94
CA ARG A 422 -5.35 11.68 -27.45
C ARG A 422 -4.93 10.22 -27.45
N LYS A 423 -4.27 9.78 -28.54
CA LYS A 423 -3.73 8.42 -28.67
C LYS A 423 -2.64 8.18 -27.63
N GLU A 424 -1.79 9.18 -27.40
CA GLU A 424 -0.72 9.13 -26.41
C GLU A 424 -1.26 8.90 -24.99
N THR A 425 -2.32 9.60 -24.60
CA THR A 425 -2.92 9.50 -23.25
C THR A 425 -3.63 8.15 -23.02
N GLU A 426 -4.35 7.63 -24.01
CA GLU A 426 -5.01 6.31 -23.93
C GLU A 426 -3.99 5.16 -23.90
N LEU A 427 -2.94 5.24 -24.73
CA LEU A 427 -1.80 4.31 -24.72
C LEU A 427 -1.03 4.38 -23.39
N LEU A 428 -0.86 5.56 -22.81
CA LEU A 428 -0.19 5.77 -21.51
C LEU A 428 -0.98 5.13 -20.35
N ASN A 429 -2.31 5.10 -20.46
CA ASN A 429 -3.19 4.39 -19.51
C ASN A 429 -3.07 2.86 -19.65
N CYS A 430 -2.93 2.31 -20.87
CA CYS A 430 -2.69 0.88 -21.11
C CYS A 430 -1.27 0.43 -20.72
N ALA A 431 -0.27 1.25 -21.06
CA ALA A 431 1.14 0.99 -20.77
C ALA A 431 1.48 1.14 -19.28
N SER A 432 0.49 1.49 -18.44
CA SER A 432 0.62 1.48 -17.00
C SER A 432 0.77 0.06 -16.40
N MET A 433 0.50 -0.98 -17.20
CA MET A 433 0.64 -2.40 -16.87
C MET A 433 1.91 -3.03 -17.48
N PRO A 434 2.93 -3.40 -16.68
CA PRO A 434 4.21 -3.93 -17.17
C PRO A 434 4.12 -5.18 -18.07
N HIS A 435 3.17 -6.09 -17.82
CA HIS A 435 3.00 -7.31 -18.63
C HIS A 435 2.44 -7.03 -20.03
N PHE A 436 1.77 -5.90 -20.22
CA PHE A 436 1.12 -5.53 -21.47
C PHE A 436 2.05 -4.76 -22.41
N ILE A 437 3.15 -4.19 -21.92
CA ILE A 437 4.11 -3.43 -22.74
C ILE A 437 4.67 -4.29 -23.89
N ASN A 438 5.04 -5.55 -23.61
CA ASN A 438 5.54 -6.47 -24.65
C ASN A 438 4.45 -6.91 -25.64
N THR A 439 3.21 -7.11 -25.17
CA THR A 439 2.08 -7.51 -26.02
C THR A 439 1.62 -6.35 -26.91
N VAL A 440 1.60 -5.14 -26.38
CA VAL A 440 1.35 -3.88 -27.11
C VAL A 440 2.44 -3.64 -28.16
N LYS A 441 3.72 -3.91 -27.83
CA LYS A 441 4.86 -3.81 -28.77
C LYS A 441 4.70 -4.70 -30.01
N ILE A 442 4.23 -5.94 -29.85
CA ILE A 442 4.00 -6.88 -30.97
C ILE A 442 2.85 -6.41 -31.88
N MET A 443 1.76 -5.86 -31.29
CA MET A 443 0.56 -5.47 -32.04
C MET A 443 0.63 -4.07 -32.67
N MET A 444 1.35 -3.13 -32.06
CA MET A 444 1.54 -1.77 -32.59
C MET A 444 2.20 -1.75 -33.98
N CYS A 445 2.97 -2.78 -34.33
CA CYS A 445 3.62 -2.90 -35.64
C CYS A 445 2.67 -3.29 -36.79
N LYS A 446 1.44 -3.77 -36.52
CA LYS A 446 0.56 -4.27 -37.60
C LYS A 446 -0.79 -3.55 -37.80
N TYR A 447 -1.49 -3.03 -36.78
CA TYR A 447 -2.96 -2.81 -36.94
C TYR A 447 -3.62 -1.54 -36.38
N LEU A 448 -2.94 -0.62 -35.69
CA LEU A 448 -3.60 0.55 -35.07
C LEU A 448 -3.75 1.76 -36.02
N LYS A 449 -4.86 1.86 -36.75
CA LYS A 449 -5.24 3.07 -37.51
C LYS A 449 -6.19 4.05 -36.77
N ASN A 450 -6.94 3.62 -35.74
CA ASN A 450 -7.94 4.43 -35.03
C ASN A 450 -7.74 4.49 -33.49
N PRO A 451 -8.19 5.55 -32.80
CA PRO A 451 -8.16 5.65 -31.35
C PRO A 451 -9.19 4.67 -30.73
N PHE A 452 -8.79 3.97 -29.67
CA PHE A 452 -9.61 3.00 -28.95
C PHE A 452 -9.45 3.27 -27.46
N SER A 453 -10.54 3.26 -26.66
CA SER A 453 -10.36 3.26 -25.21
C SER A 453 -9.50 2.08 -24.74
N PRO A 454 -8.90 2.18 -23.54
CA PRO A 454 -8.15 1.07 -22.95
C PRO A 454 -8.86 -0.28 -22.98
N SER A 455 -10.19 -0.31 -22.87
CA SER A 455 -10.96 -1.56 -22.88
C SER A 455 -11.22 -2.12 -24.28
N LYS A 456 -11.41 -1.27 -25.29
CA LYS A 456 -11.41 -1.74 -26.68
C LYS A 456 -10.04 -2.26 -27.08
N ILE A 457 -8.96 -1.67 -26.56
CA ILE A 457 -7.61 -2.24 -26.72
C ILE A 457 -7.59 -3.65 -26.13
N TYR A 458 -7.99 -3.87 -24.86
CA TYR A 458 -8.01 -5.23 -24.28
C TYR A 458 -8.85 -6.23 -25.08
N ILE A 459 -10.03 -5.85 -25.56
CA ILE A 459 -10.88 -6.72 -26.38
C ILE A 459 -10.23 -7.00 -27.74
N HIS A 460 -9.71 -5.98 -28.42
CA HIS A 460 -9.03 -6.14 -29.70
C HIS A 460 -7.79 -7.03 -29.55
N MET A 461 -7.00 -6.81 -28.51
CA MET A 461 -5.86 -7.65 -28.15
C MET A 461 -6.28 -9.11 -27.99
N PHE A 462 -7.34 -9.35 -27.21
CA PHE A 462 -7.88 -10.68 -26.98
C PHE A 462 -8.35 -11.36 -28.28
N LEU A 463 -9.08 -10.63 -29.13
CA LEU A 463 -9.56 -11.12 -30.42
C LEU A 463 -8.41 -11.43 -31.39
N CYS A 464 -7.39 -10.58 -31.48
CA CYS A 464 -6.19 -10.86 -32.27
C CYS A 464 -5.48 -12.13 -31.80
N CYS A 465 -5.40 -12.33 -30.48
CA CYS A 465 -4.80 -13.55 -29.92
C CYS A 465 -5.64 -14.78 -30.26
N LEU A 466 -6.97 -14.69 -30.26
CA LEU A 466 -7.84 -15.78 -30.71
C LEU A 466 -7.68 -16.10 -32.19
N GLN A 467 -7.48 -15.09 -33.05
CA GLN A 467 -7.23 -15.31 -34.47
C GLN A 467 -5.93 -16.09 -34.72
N GLU A 468 -4.85 -15.79 -33.98
CA GLU A 468 -3.59 -16.55 -34.07
C GLU A 468 -3.71 -17.99 -33.54
N ILE A 469 -4.66 -18.24 -32.62
CA ILE A 469 -4.95 -19.58 -32.08
C ILE A 469 -5.77 -20.42 -33.07
N ASN A 470 -6.64 -19.78 -33.86
CA ASN A 470 -7.53 -20.46 -34.80
C ASN A 470 -6.78 -21.21 -35.91
N ASP A 471 -5.52 -20.85 -36.18
CA ASP A 471 -4.60 -21.58 -37.07
C ASP A 471 -4.14 -22.95 -36.49
N LYS A 472 -4.57 -23.34 -35.29
CA LYS A 472 -4.16 -24.58 -34.58
C LYS A 472 -5.31 -25.41 -34.00
N GLU A 473 -6.54 -25.28 -34.52
CA GLU A 473 -7.72 -26.06 -34.10
C GLU A 473 -7.97 -26.09 -32.58
N LEU A 474 -8.21 -24.92 -31.97
CA LEU A 474 -8.86 -24.91 -30.65
C LEU A 474 -10.35 -25.27 -30.84
N GLU A 475 -10.78 -26.42 -30.34
CA GLU A 475 -12.17 -26.86 -30.48
C GLU A 475 -13.11 -25.87 -29.76
N VAL A 476 -14.03 -25.26 -30.50
CA VAL A 476 -15.00 -24.24 -30.05
C VAL A 476 -15.67 -24.58 -28.71
N THR A 477 -15.96 -25.86 -28.50
CA THR A 477 -16.56 -26.41 -27.28
C THR A 477 -15.72 -26.14 -26.03
N VAL A 478 -14.39 -26.29 -26.12
CA VAL A 478 -13.46 -26.03 -25.01
C VAL A 478 -13.46 -24.56 -24.64
N PHE A 479 -13.50 -23.68 -25.65
CA PHE A 479 -13.54 -22.25 -25.41
C PHE A 479 -14.86 -21.79 -24.74
N LYS A 480 -16.01 -22.30 -25.21
CA LYS A 480 -17.32 -22.06 -24.57
C LYS A 480 -17.34 -22.54 -23.11
N GLN A 481 -16.74 -23.70 -22.82
CA GLN A 481 -16.60 -24.21 -21.45
C GLN A 481 -15.74 -23.29 -20.57
N LYS A 482 -14.59 -22.82 -21.06
CA LYS A 482 -13.71 -21.90 -20.33
C LYS A 482 -14.36 -20.54 -20.07
N ALA A 483 -15.15 -20.03 -21.02
CA ALA A 483 -15.92 -18.80 -20.85
C ALA A 483 -17.00 -18.93 -19.77
N ASN A 484 -17.73 -20.07 -19.75
CA ASN A 484 -18.69 -20.39 -18.68
C ASN A 484 -18.00 -20.51 -17.32
N MET A 485 -16.84 -21.19 -17.24
CA MET A 485 -16.06 -21.25 -16.00
C MET A 485 -15.61 -19.88 -15.51
N ALA A 486 -15.24 -18.96 -16.42
CA ALA A 486 -14.86 -17.59 -16.07
C ALA A 486 -16.04 -16.83 -15.47
N TYR A 487 -17.22 -17.00 -16.05
CA TYR A 487 -18.47 -16.42 -15.59
C TYR A 487 -18.89 -16.95 -14.20
N LYS A 488 -18.85 -18.27 -14.00
CA LYS A 488 -19.08 -18.87 -12.67
C LYS A 488 -18.06 -18.40 -11.65
N SER A 489 -16.79 -18.29 -12.03
CA SER A 489 -15.74 -17.74 -11.16
C SER A 489 -15.98 -16.28 -10.78
N LEU A 490 -16.57 -15.48 -11.67
CA LEU A 490 -16.95 -14.09 -11.40
C LEU A 490 -18.08 -14.01 -10.34
N ILE A 491 -19.01 -14.97 -10.36
CA ILE A 491 -20.26 -14.92 -9.57
C ILE A 491 -20.20 -15.74 -8.27
N GLU A 492 -19.65 -16.97 -8.31
CA GLU A 492 -19.83 -17.99 -7.26
C GLU A 492 -18.66 -18.04 -6.24
N LYS A 493 -17.67 -17.14 -6.30
CA LYS A 493 -16.47 -17.10 -5.43
C LYS A 493 -15.68 -18.42 -5.34
N GLN A 494 -15.90 -19.41 -6.20
CA GLN A 494 -15.08 -20.64 -6.18
C GLN A 494 -13.70 -20.37 -6.78
N THR A 495 -12.66 -20.43 -5.93
CA THR A 495 -11.30 -20.73 -6.39
C THR A 495 -11.33 -22.11 -7.03
N LEU A 496 -11.17 -22.15 -8.35
CA LEU A 496 -10.92 -23.36 -9.11
C LEU A 496 -9.85 -24.21 -8.40
N GLU A 497 -10.17 -25.47 -8.13
CA GLU A 497 -9.30 -26.40 -7.43
C GLU A 497 -7.99 -26.65 -8.21
N LYS A 498 -6.96 -27.06 -7.45
CA LYS A 498 -5.58 -27.31 -7.87
C LYS A 498 -5.50 -28.09 -9.20
N GLY A 499 -4.86 -27.47 -10.19
CA GLY A 499 -4.11 -28.14 -11.25
C GLY A 499 -2.82 -27.37 -11.49
N ASP A 500 -1.75 -28.11 -11.79
CA ASP A 500 -0.35 -27.83 -11.50
C ASP A 500 0.23 -26.44 -11.82
N GLN A 501 1.24 -26.11 -11.01
CA GLN A 501 2.09 -24.93 -11.11
C GLN A 501 2.91 -24.98 -12.41
N ASP A 502 3.04 -23.85 -13.10
CA ASP A 502 4.33 -23.49 -13.70
C ASP A 502 4.45 -21.97 -13.90
N ASP A 503 5.56 -21.43 -13.39
CA ASP A 503 6.15 -20.16 -13.79
C ASP A 503 6.74 -20.36 -15.20
N ILE A 504 5.93 -20.13 -16.23
CA ILE A 504 6.43 -20.07 -17.61
C ILE A 504 6.25 -18.64 -18.11
N LEU A 505 7.37 -17.99 -18.45
CA LEU A 505 7.40 -16.92 -19.45
C LEU A 505 6.72 -17.46 -20.72
N MET A 506 5.40 -17.27 -20.82
CA MET A 506 4.59 -17.93 -21.86
C MET A 506 4.94 -17.42 -23.24
N LYS A 507 5.40 -18.36 -24.07
CA LYS A 507 5.71 -18.11 -25.48
C LYS A 507 4.47 -18.14 -26.37
N ASN A 508 3.32 -18.69 -25.93
CA ASN A 508 2.08 -18.78 -26.74
C ASN A 508 0.78 -18.73 -25.92
N TRP A 509 -0.28 -18.12 -26.48
CA TRP A 509 -1.63 -18.01 -25.89
C TRP A 509 -2.37 -19.33 -25.70
N ASN A 510 -2.06 -20.36 -26.50
CA ASN A 510 -2.61 -21.70 -26.31
C ASN A 510 -2.20 -22.33 -24.97
N GLU A 511 -0.99 -22.05 -24.48
CA GLU A 511 -0.59 -22.45 -23.13
C GLU A 511 -1.41 -21.70 -22.08
N VAL A 512 -1.71 -20.40 -22.27
CA VAL A 512 -2.54 -19.61 -21.34
C VAL A 512 -3.94 -20.23 -21.19
N LEU A 513 -4.63 -20.52 -22.30
CA LEU A 513 -6.00 -21.07 -22.27
C LEU A 513 -6.02 -22.53 -21.74
N ASN A 514 -5.00 -23.32 -22.05
CA ASN A 514 -4.95 -24.74 -21.68
C ASN A 514 -4.43 -24.99 -20.26
N THR A 515 -3.50 -24.18 -19.75
CA THR A 515 -2.89 -24.37 -18.41
C THR A 515 -3.54 -23.53 -17.30
N CYS A 516 -4.33 -22.50 -17.63
CA CYS A 516 -4.98 -21.69 -16.60
C CYS A 516 -6.12 -22.46 -15.92
N THR A 517 -5.81 -23.06 -14.76
CA THR A 517 -6.78 -23.41 -13.71
C THR A 517 -7.11 -22.19 -12.84
N VAL A 518 -6.27 -21.15 -12.83
CA VAL A 518 -6.51 -19.87 -12.14
C VAL A 518 -6.19 -18.73 -13.10
N TYR A 519 -7.15 -17.84 -13.38
CA TYR A 519 -6.94 -16.68 -14.24
C TYR A 519 -5.83 -15.80 -13.63
N GLN A 520 -4.66 -15.73 -14.29
CA GLN A 520 -3.52 -14.98 -13.78
C GLN A 520 -3.83 -13.47 -13.66
N HIS A 521 -4.82 -12.96 -14.40
CA HIS A 521 -5.28 -11.58 -14.38
C HIS A 521 -6.81 -11.49 -14.41
N ASN A 522 -7.42 -10.70 -13.52
CA ASN A 522 -8.89 -10.55 -13.42
C ASN A 522 -9.52 -10.03 -14.73
N VAL A 523 -8.79 -9.21 -15.50
CA VAL A 523 -9.23 -8.72 -16.82
C VAL A 523 -9.56 -9.84 -17.80
N LEU A 524 -8.74 -10.90 -17.88
CA LEU A 524 -8.99 -12.03 -18.80
C LEU A 524 -10.23 -12.81 -18.40
N ARG A 525 -10.40 -13.05 -17.09
CA ARG A 525 -11.63 -13.65 -16.54
C ARG A 525 -12.84 -12.81 -16.93
N ASP A 526 -12.75 -11.50 -16.74
CA ASP A 526 -13.87 -10.58 -16.97
C ASP A 526 -14.24 -10.49 -18.47
N ILE A 527 -13.26 -10.53 -19.38
CA ILE A 527 -13.49 -10.62 -20.84
C ILE A 527 -14.18 -11.95 -21.19
N LEU A 528 -13.66 -13.08 -20.71
CA LEU A 528 -14.23 -14.41 -21.00
C LEU A 528 -15.65 -14.55 -20.43
N ALA A 529 -15.89 -14.03 -19.23
CA ALA A 529 -17.22 -13.97 -18.63
C ALA A 529 -18.18 -13.11 -19.48
N ALA A 530 -17.71 -11.95 -19.96
CA ALA A 530 -18.50 -11.09 -20.83
C ALA A 530 -18.88 -11.78 -22.15
N ILE A 531 -17.93 -12.50 -22.78
CA ILE A 531 -18.19 -13.29 -23.99
C ILE A 531 -19.24 -14.37 -23.72
N HIS A 532 -19.14 -15.08 -22.59
CA HIS A 532 -20.14 -16.08 -22.23
C HIS A 532 -21.55 -15.49 -22.13
N CYS A 533 -21.70 -14.31 -21.50
CA CYS A 533 -22.97 -13.62 -21.42
C CYS A 533 -23.50 -13.24 -22.81
N VAL A 534 -22.68 -12.60 -23.66
CA VAL A 534 -23.11 -12.19 -25.00
C VAL A 534 -23.55 -13.40 -25.84
N TRP A 535 -22.90 -14.55 -25.72
CA TRP A 535 -23.31 -15.78 -26.42
C TRP A 535 -24.56 -16.45 -25.88
N THR A 536 -24.91 -16.21 -24.62
CA THR A 536 -26.02 -16.89 -23.96
C THR A 536 -27.33 -16.11 -24.13
N ILE A 537 -27.28 -14.79 -24.28
CA ILE A 537 -28.46 -13.96 -24.49
C ILE A 537 -29.02 -14.21 -25.89
N GLN A 538 -30.33 -14.47 -25.98
CA GLN A 538 -31.02 -14.76 -27.23
C GLN A 538 -32.15 -13.77 -27.54
N THR A 539 -32.68 -13.06 -26.55
CA THR A 539 -33.81 -12.13 -26.75
C THR A 539 -33.50 -10.71 -26.25
N ASP A 540 -34.23 -9.74 -26.79
CA ASP A 540 -34.13 -8.33 -26.36
C ASP A 540 -34.50 -8.14 -24.89
N GLU A 541 -35.49 -8.90 -24.41
CA GLU A 541 -35.94 -8.83 -23.01
C GLU A 541 -34.88 -9.39 -22.07
N GLU A 542 -34.24 -10.52 -22.41
CA GLU A 542 -33.11 -11.06 -21.65
C GLU A 542 -31.94 -10.06 -21.57
N LEU A 543 -31.63 -9.40 -22.69
CA LEU A 543 -30.60 -8.36 -22.73
C LEU A 543 -30.93 -7.21 -21.77
N LYS A 544 -32.16 -6.69 -21.84
CA LYS A 544 -32.65 -5.59 -21.00
C LYS A 544 -32.63 -5.96 -19.52
N GLU A 545 -33.05 -7.16 -19.16
CA GLU A 545 -33.00 -7.65 -17.78
C GLU A 545 -31.56 -7.84 -17.28
N CYS A 546 -30.66 -8.39 -18.10
CA CYS A 546 -29.23 -8.48 -17.77
C CYS A 546 -28.63 -7.09 -17.55
N LEU A 547 -28.89 -6.12 -18.43
CA LEU A 547 -28.40 -4.75 -18.27
C LEU A 547 -28.94 -4.10 -16.98
N ASN A 548 -30.23 -4.30 -16.67
CA ASN A 548 -30.83 -3.82 -15.43
C ASN A 548 -30.16 -4.43 -14.19
N PHE A 549 -29.86 -5.73 -14.24
CA PHE A 549 -29.17 -6.41 -13.15
C PHE A 549 -27.73 -5.91 -13.00
N TRP A 550 -26.95 -5.90 -14.08
CA TRP A 550 -25.53 -5.58 -14.01
C TRP A 550 -25.25 -4.10 -13.76
N VAL A 551 -26.03 -3.18 -14.34
CA VAL A 551 -25.82 -1.73 -14.20
C VAL A 551 -26.45 -1.20 -12.90
N PHE A 552 -27.65 -1.68 -12.55
CA PHE A 552 -28.44 -1.13 -11.43
C PHE A 552 -28.59 -2.09 -10.24
N ALA A 553 -27.98 -3.27 -10.27
CA ALA A 553 -28.10 -4.30 -9.23
C ALA A 553 -29.56 -4.71 -8.94
N LYS A 554 -30.44 -4.68 -9.95
CA LYS A 554 -31.85 -5.03 -9.80
C LYS A 554 -32.12 -6.49 -10.14
N ASN A 555 -32.65 -7.23 -9.18
CA ASN A 555 -33.08 -8.61 -9.39
C ASN A 555 -34.18 -8.69 -10.45
N SER A 556 -34.07 -9.68 -11.34
CA SER A 556 -35.14 -9.99 -12.29
C SER A 556 -36.28 -10.76 -11.60
N GLN A 557 -37.50 -10.54 -12.06
CA GLN A 557 -38.67 -11.36 -11.72
C GLN A 557 -38.69 -12.67 -12.50
N ASN A 558 -38.00 -12.73 -13.64
CA ASN A 558 -37.87 -13.89 -14.51
C ASN A 558 -36.60 -14.68 -14.17
N LYS A 559 -36.69 -16.01 -14.28
CA LYS A 559 -35.52 -16.89 -14.10
C LYS A 559 -34.64 -16.84 -15.34
N ILE A 560 -33.75 -15.87 -15.41
CA ILE A 560 -32.69 -15.81 -16.42
C ILE A 560 -31.47 -16.59 -15.92
N VAL A 561 -30.93 -17.49 -16.75
CA VAL A 561 -29.75 -18.33 -16.44
C VAL A 561 -28.52 -17.47 -16.06
N LEU A 562 -28.40 -16.30 -16.67
CA LEU A 562 -27.33 -15.32 -16.43
C LEU A 562 -27.59 -14.39 -15.23
N ILE A 563 -28.64 -14.59 -14.42
CA ILE A 563 -28.87 -13.77 -13.22
C ILE A 563 -28.78 -14.68 -12.00
N PRO A 564 -27.78 -14.53 -11.12
CA PRO A 564 -27.61 -15.40 -9.96
C PRO A 564 -28.76 -15.26 -8.96
N ALA A 565 -29.22 -16.39 -8.42
CA ALA A 565 -30.36 -16.47 -7.50
C ALA A 565 -30.11 -15.80 -6.13
N HIS A 566 -28.84 -15.57 -5.74
CA HIS A 566 -28.44 -14.93 -4.49
C HIS A 566 -27.58 -13.69 -4.78
N SER A 567 -28.16 -12.49 -4.59
CA SER A 567 -27.70 -11.21 -5.13
C SER A 567 -26.75 -10.42 -4.21
N HIS A 568 -25.64 -11.03 -3.80
CA HIS A 568 -24.55 -10.32 -3.11
C HIS A 568 -23.34 -10.09 -4.02
N VAL A 569 -23.57 -9.84 -5.31
CA VAL A 569 -22.49 -9.43 -6.23
C VAL A 569 -22.20 -7.95 -6.00
N HIS A 570 -21.12 -7.64 -5.28
CA HIS A 570 -20.70 -6.26 -5.07
C HIS A 570 -20.34 -5.57 -6.39
N ASN A 571 -20.96 -4.41 -6.68
CA ASN A 571 -20.77 -3.62 -7.91
C ASN A 571 -19.28 -3.35 -8.26
N ALA A 572 -18.41 -3.18 -7.26
CA ALA A 572 -16.98 -2.94 -7.47
C ALA A 572 -16.26 -4.12 -8.17
N LYS A 573 -16.79 -5.35 -8.07
CA LYS A 573 -16.15 -6.55 -8.63
C LYS A 573 -16.50 -6.83 -10.09
N VAL A 574 -17.60 -6.26 -10.59
CA VAL A 574 -18.11 -6.50 -11.96
C VAL A 574 -17.90 -5.33 -12.90
N PHE A 575 -17.30 -4.23 -12.44
CA PHE A 575 -17.09 -3.02 -13.25
C PHE A 575 -16.38 -3.30 -14.60
N HIS A 576 -15.24 -4.02 -14.58
CA HIS A 576 -14.55 -4.38 -15.82
C HIS A 576 -15.37 -5.31 -16.69
N PHE A 577 -16.08 -6.28 -16.08
CA PHE A 577 -16.98 -7.17 -16.79
C PHE A 577 -18.08 -6.40 -17.53
N ILE A 578 -18.77 -5.46 -16.87
CA ILE A 578 -19.83 -4.63 -17.47
C ILE A 578 -19.29 -3.89 -18.69
N LYS A 579 -18.11 -3.29 -18.53
CA LYS A 579 -17.45 -2.57 -19.61
C LYS A 579 -17.14 -3.47 -20.81
N PHE A 580 -16.57 -4.65 -20.57
CA PHE A 580 -16.30 -5.60 -21.65
C PHE A 580 -17.58 -6.15 -22.28
N PHE A 581 -18.60 -6.43 -21.48
CA PHE A 581 -19.92 -6.88 -21.92
C PHE A 581 -20.54 -5.87 -22.88
N LEU A 582 -20.59 -4.59 -22.50
CA LEU A 582 -21.11 -3.51 -23.34
C LEU A 582 -20.35 -3.39 -24.66
N ILE A 583 -19.01 -3.35 -24.62
CA ILE A 583 -18.19 -3.22 -25.83
C ILE A 583 -18.46 -4.40 -26.79
N LEU A 584 -18.50 -5.63 -26.25
CA LEU A 584 -18.69 -6.85 -27.06
C LEU A 584 -20.05 -6.90 -27.75
N LEU A 585 -21.10 -6.31 -27.16
CA LEU A 585 -22.44 -6.24 -27.78
C LEU A 585 -22.45 -5.48 -29.12
N VAL A 586 -21.61 -4.45 -29.27
CA VAL A 586 -21.57 -3.57 -30.45
C VAL A 586 -20.29 -3.72 -31.28
N TYR A 587 -19.39 -4.64 -30.91
CA TYR A 587 -18.08 -4.78 -31.53
C TYR A 587 -18.20 -5.31 -32.98
N PRO A 588 -17.59 -4.64 -33.98
CA PRO A 588 -17.89 -4.84 -35.40
C PRO A 588 -17.40 -6.17 -36.02
N ASP A 589 -16.85 -7.09 -35.23
CA ASP A 589 -16.17 -8.28 -35.76
C ASP A 589 -16.54 -9.57 -35.01
N TYR A 590 -17.78 -9.64 -34.52
CA TYR A 590 -18.38 -10.92 -34.07
C TYR A 590 -18.39 -11.97 -35.20
N GLU A 591 -18.24 -11.52 -36.44
CA GLU A 591 -18.05 -12.34 -37.62
C GLU A 591 -16.70 -13.10 -37.64
N SER A 592 -15.66 -12.64 -36.95
CA SER A 592 -14.39 -13.39 -36.87
C SER A 592 -14.44 -14.55 -35.86
N LEU A 593 -15.45 -14.57 -34.98
CA LEU A 593 -15.81 -15.69 -34.10
C LEU A 593 -16.76 -16.71 -34.77
N LYS A 594 -16.90 -16.65 -36.12
CA LYS A 594 -17.90 -17.35 -36.97
C LYS A 594 -17.99 -18.88 -36.84
N SER A 595 -17.11 -19.55 -36.11
CA SER A 595 -17.22 -20.99 -35.85
C SER A 595 -17.97 -21.33 -34.54
N CYS A 596 -18.27 -20.34 -33.69
CA CYS A 596 -19.07 -20.51 -32.48
C CYS A 596 -20.51 -20.06 -32.74
N ASP A 597 -21.49 -20.97 -32.67
CA ASP A 597 -22.93 -20.70 -32.90
C ASP A 597 -23.37 -19.31 -32.47
N LYS A 598 -23.88 -18.51 -33.42
CA LYS A 598 -24.30 -17.12 -33.19
C LYS A 598 -25.46 -17.07 -32.18
N PRO A 599 -25.49 -16.10 -31.25
CA PRO A 599 -26.74 -15.74 -30.59
C PRO A 599 -27.67 -15.13 -31.66
N VAL A 600 -28.84 -15.74 -31.84
CA VAL A 600 -29.87 -15.26 -32.77
C VAL A 600 -30.72 -14.25 -32.01
N MET A 601 -30.32 -12.98 -32.02
CA MET A 601 -31.15 -11.90 -31.48
C MET A 601 -32.34 -11.64 -32.40
N GLU A 602 -33.53 -11.38 -31.82
CA GLU A 602 -34.77 -11.11 -32.57
C GLU A 602 -34.71 -9.78 -33.33
N SER A 603 -34.02 -8.77 -32.77
CA SER A 603 -33.77 -7.47 -33.40
C SER A 603 -32.27 -7.17 -33.51
N ASN A 604 -31.94 -6.10 -34.22
CA ASN A 604 -30.56 -5.58 -34.23
C ASN A 604 -30.22 -5.06 -32.82
N VAL A 605 -29.13 -5.57 -32.23
CA VAL A 605 -28.70 -5.27 -30.84
C VAL A 605 -28.63 -3.77 -30.55
N ARG A 606 -28.27 -2.94 -31.54
CA ARG A 606 -28.25 -1.48 -31.37
C ARG A 606 -29.62 -0.91 -31.06
N ASP A 607 -30.67 -1.43 -31.71
CA ASP A 607 -32.05 -0.97 -31.52
C ASP A 607 -32.54 -1.37 -30.11
N ALA A 608 -32.29 -2.61 -29.70
CA ALA A 608 -32.59 -3.08 -28.34
C ALA A 608 -31.88 -2.26 -27.25
N LEU A 609 -30.62 -1.87 -27.48
CA LEU A 609 -29.86 -0.98 -26.59
C LEU A 609 -30.44 0.44 -26.54
N MET A 610 -30.82 1.01 -27.69
CA MET A 610 -31.44 2.34 -27.74
C MET A 610 -32.78 2.35 -26.99
N ASP A 611 -33.60 1.32 -27.16
CA ASP A 611 -34.85 1.14 -26.41
C ASP A 611 -34.59 1.03 -24.90
N TRP A 612 -33.58 0.24 -24.51
CA TRP A 612 -33.19 0.10 -23.11
C TRP A 612 -32.73 1.42 -22.49
N PHE A 613 -31.90 2.21 -23.18
CA PHE A 613 -31.45 3.51 -22.70
C PHE A 613 -32.64 4.47 -22.52
N SER A 614 -33.54 4.49 -23.50
CA SER A 614 -34.72 5.37 -23.46
C SER A 614 -35.61 5.04 -22.26
N ALA A 615 -35.94 3.76 -22.07
CA ALA A 615 -36.72 3.29 -20.91
C ALA A 615 -35.98 3.52 -19.58
N SER A 616 -34.65 3.40 -19.58
CA SER A 616 -33.84 3.61 -18.37
C SER A 616 -33.80 5.08 -17.95
N LEU A 617 -33.70 6.02 -18.89
CA LEU A 617 -33.70 7.45 -18.58
C LEU A 617 -35.05 7.93 -18.00
N GLU A 618 -36.16 7.32 -18.40
CA GLU A 618 -37.47 7.59 -17.80
C GLU A 618 -37.61 7.00 -16.39
N LYS A 619 -37.07 5.80 -16.19
CA LYS A 619 -37.23 5.03 -14.94
C LYS A 619 -36.23 5.42 -13.86
N TYR A 620 -35.03 5.84 -14.23
CA TYR A 620 -33.91 6.10 -13.33
C TYR A 620 -33.41 7.53 -13.51
N ASN A 621 -33.73 8.39 -12.55
CA ASN A 621 -33.54 9.84 -12.66
C ASN A 621 -32.61 10.42 -11.59
N THR A 622 -31.93 9.58 -10.80
CA THR A 622 -30.99 10.06 -9.79
C THR A 622 -29.66 10.44 -10.42
N THR A 623 -28.88 11.29 -9.75
CA THR A 623 -27.50 11.65 -10.14
C THR A 623 -26.62 10.42 -10.42
N HIS A 624 -26.71 9.41 -9.56
CA HIS A 624 -25.89 8.20 -9.67
C HIS A 624 -26.30 7.35 -10.87
N ASP A 625 -27.59 7.28 -11.17
CA ASP A 625 -28.11 6.54 -12.32
C ASP A 625 -27.72 7.21 -13.65
N HIS A 626 -27.84 8.54 -13.74
CA HIS A 626 -27.37 9.28 -14.91
C HIS A 626 -25.88 9.05 -15.17
N LEU A 627 -25.05 9.08 -14.12
CA LEU A 627 -23.61 8.82 -14.27
C LEU A 627 -23.33 7.40 -14.78
N LYS A 628 -24.06 6.39 -14.28
CA LYS A 628 -23.96 5.01 -14.78
C LYS A 628 -24.30 4.91 -16.26
N LEU A 629 -25.41 5.50 -16.68
CA LEU A 629 -25.83 5.49 -18.09
C LEU A 629 -24.84 6.23 -18.99
N ILE A 630 -24.30 7.37 -18.54
CA ILE A 630 -23.25 8.12 -19.23
C ILE A 630 -21.98 7.28 -19.39
N ASN A 631 -21.59 6.55 -18.33
CA ASN A 631 -20.45 5.63 -18.37
C ASN A 631 -20.73 4.43 -19.30
N CYS A 632 -21.96 3.89 -19.34
CA CYS A 632 -22.33 2.85 -20.30
C CYS A 632 -22.23 3.33 -21.75
N LEU A 633 -22.71 4.55 -22.06
CA LEU A 633 -22.56 5.14 -23.40
C LEU A 633 -21.10 5.37 -23.78
N TYR A 634 -20.30 5.81 -22.81
CA TYR A 634 -18.86 5.99 -23.00
C TYR A 634 -18.17 4.65 -23.25
N ASP A 635 -18.52 3.61 -22.50
CA ASP A 635 -17.93 2.28 -22.65
C ASP A 635 -18.32 1.61 -23.97
N LEU A 636 -19.58 1.77 -24.42
CA LEU A 636 -20.04 1.28 -25.73
C LEU A 636 -19.22 1.88 -26.88
N GLU A 637 -18.92 3.19 -26.78
CA GLU A 637 -18.27 3.98 -27.82
C GLU A 637 -18.89 3.77 -29.22
N ASP A 638 -20.21 3.62 -29.26
CA ASP A 638 -20.97 3.51 -30.51
C ASP A 638 -21.55 4.88 -30.85
N GLU A 639 -21.13 5.45 -31.97
CA GLU A 639 -21.55 6.78 -32.40
C GLU A 639 -23.05 6.83 -32.75
N GLN A 640 -23.63 5.75 -33.28
CA GLN A 640 -25.04 5.72 -33.66
C GLN A 640 -25.92 5.73 -32.40
N ILE A 641 -25.60 4.88 -31.43
CA ILE A 641 -26.30 4.84 -30.13
C ILE A 641 -26.14 6.18 -29.42
N ARG A 642 -24.91 6.70 -29.32
CA ARG A 642 -24.65 7.98 -28.65
C ARG A 642 -25.46 9.11 -29.28
N LYS A 643 -25.43 9.29 -30.60
CA LYS A 643 -26.18 10.37 -31.29
C LYS A 643 -27.68 10.29 -31.03
N ARG A 644 -28.23 9.08 -30.88
CA ARG A 644 -29.66 8.88 -30.62
C ARG A 644 -30.03 9.08 -29.15
N VAL A 645 -29.18 8.61 -28.22
CA VAL A 645 -29.47 8.64 -26.79
C VAL A 645 -29.09 9.97 -26.12
N SER A 646 -27.96 10.56 -26.51
CA SER A 646 -27.40 11.79 -25.97
C SER A 646 -28.43 12.95 -25.88
N PRO A 647 -29.31 13.19 -26.88
CA PRO A 647 -30.32 14.25 -26.81
C PRO A 647 -31.41 14.08 -25.75
N PHE A 648 -31.59 12.89 -25.16
CA PHE A 648 -32.57 12.65 -24.08
C PHE A 648 -32.11 13.21 -22.74
N PHE A 649 -30.80 13.42 -22.53
CA PHE A 649 -30.32 14.14 -21.37
C PHE A 649 -30.71 15.62 -21.51
N LYS A 650 -31.45 16.14 -20.51
CA LYS A 650 -31.87 17.55 -20.46
C LYS A 650 -31.31 18.29 -19.26
N LYS A 651 -31.43 17.67 -18.08
CA LYS A 651 -30.94 18.24 -16.82
C LYS A 651 -30.07 17.22 -16.12
N LEU A 652 -28.88 17.66 -15.73
CA LEU A 652 -27.91 16.82 -15.04
C LEU A 652 -27.44 17.55 -13.79
N ASN A 653 -27.65 16.92 -12.63
CA ASN A 653 -27.19 17.44 -11.36
C ASN A 653 -26.16 16.49 -10.75
N PHE A 654 -24.90 16.92 -10.75
CA PHE A 654 -23.77 16.26 -10.10
C PHE A 654 -23.23 17.08 -8.93
N CYS A 655 -24.02 18.00 -8.36
CA CYS A 655 -23.61 18.82 -7.25
C CYS A 655 -23.03 17.96 -6.11
N ASN A 656 -21.87 18.35 -5.59
CA ASN A 656 -21.14 17.64 -4.54
C ASN A 656 -20.82 16.16 -4.88
N THR A 657 -20.70 15.83 -6.16
CA THR A 657 -20.30 14.50 -6.62
C THR A 657 -18.80 14.49 -6.90
N SER A 658 -18.08 13.49 -6.37
CA SER A 658 -16.65 13.31 -6.66
C SER A 658 -16.46 12.70 -8.05
N LEU A 659 -16.36 13.55 -9.07
CA LEU A 659 -16.11 13.14 -10.45
C LEU A 659 -14.62 12.85 -10.67
N THR A 660 -14.31 11.66 -11.17
CA THR A 660 -12.95 11.29 -11.57
C THR A 660 -12.63 11.82 -12.96
N TYR A 661 -11.34 11.80 -13.34
CA TYR A 661 -10.92 12.12 -14.70
C TYR A 661 -11.68 11.30 -15.77
N MET A 662 -11.93 10.02 -15.50
CA MET A 662 -12.69 9.15 -16.42
C MET A 662 -14.15 9.56 -16.52
N ASP A 663 -14.78 9.97 -15.42
CA ASP A 663 -16.16 10.45 -15.45
C ASP A 663 -16.27 11.74 -16.29
N ILE A 664 -15.29 12.64 -16.20
CA ILE A 664 -15.23 13.85 -17.03
C ILE A 664 -15.07 13.51 -18.52
N GLN A 665 -14.25 12.52 -18.86
CA GLN A 665 -14.15 12.03 -20.24
C GLN A 665 -15.45 11.39 -20.74
N ALA A 666 -16.09 10.59 -19.89
CA ALA A 666 -17.36 9.95 -20.21
C ALA A 666 -18.45 10.99 -20.45
N LEU A 667 -18.53 12.02 -19.61
CA LEU A 667 -19.39 13.18 -19.83
C LEU A 667 -19.09 13.81 -21.19
N ALA A 668 -17.83 14.24 -21.41
CA ALA A 668 -17.38 14.92 -22.63
C ALA A 668 -17.69 14.14 -23.92
N TYR A 669 -17.56 12.82 -23.89
CA TYR A 669 -17.91 11.95 -25.00
C TYR A 669 -19.43 11.80 -25.12
N SER A 670 -20.09 11.27 -24.09
CA SER A 670 -21.49 10.82 -24.14
C SER A 670 -22.50 11.94 -24.33
N LEU A 671 -22.17 13.16 -23.90
CA LEU A 671 -23.03 14.34 -23.97
C LEU A 671 -22.66 15.29 -25.11
N LYS A 672 -21.74 14.89 -26.01
CA LYS A 672 -21.28 15.72 -27.12
C LYS A 672 -22.41 16.19 -28.04
N ASP A 673 -23.43 15.34 -28.22
CA ASP A 673 -24.58 15.60 -29.09
C ASP A 673 -25.80 16.12 -28.30
N SER A 674 -25.67 16.31 -26.99
CA SER A 674 -26.74 16.86 -26.13
C SER A 674 -26.84 18.37 -26.25
N LYS A 675 -28.07 18.88 -26.14
CA LYS A 675 -28.35 20.26 -25.76
C LYS A 675 -29.04 20.24 -24.40
N LEU A 676 -28.29 20.62 -23.36
CA LEU A 676 -28.75 20.56 -21.98
C LEU A 676 -29.48 21.85 -21.61
N ASP A 677 -30.57 21.71 -20.87
CA ASP A 677 -31.20 22.84 -20.19
C ASP A 677 -30.41 23.21 -18.94
N GLU A 678 -29.84 22.23 -18.23
CA GLU A 678 -29.09 22.48 -16.99
C GLU A 678 -27.97 21.45 -16.77
N LEU A 679 -26.80 21.94 -16.38
CA LEU A 679 -25.67 21.15 -15.91
C LEU A 679 -25.15 21.74 -14.59
N ASP A 680 -25.47 21.07 -13.49
CA ASP A 680 -24.99 21.41 -12.17
C ASP A 680 -23.77 20.57 -11.80
N LEU A 681 -22.61 21.22 -11.74
CA LEU A 681 -21.31 20.64 -11.39
C LEU A 681 -20.70 21.36 -10.19
N ARG A 682 -21.52 22.01 -9.35
CA ARG A 682 -21.02 22.68 -8.14
C ARG A 682 -20.34 21.67 -7.23
N LEU A 683 -19.24 22.07 -6.59
CA LEU A 683 -18.53 21.22 -5.61
C LEU A 683 -17.98 19.91 -6.17
N CYS A 684 -17.72 19.83 -7.48
CA CYS A 684 -17.08 18.67 -8.10
C CYS A 684 -15.55 18.71 -8.07
N THR A 685 -14.95 19.88 -7.78
CA THR A 685 -13.49 20.12 -7.86
C THR A 685 -12.92 19.76 -9.23
N LEU A 686 -13.57 20.27 -10.27
CA LEU A 686 -13.16 20.04 -11.66
C LEU A 686 -11.73 20.51 -11.96
N LYS A 687 -11.29 21.60 -11.31
CA LYS A 687 -10.08 22.36 -11.67
C LYS A 687 -10.13 22.82 -13.14
N ASP A 688 -9.07 23.49 -13.60
CA ASP A 688 -9.01 23.99 -14.98
C ASP A 688 -9.03 22.88 -16.04
N THR A 689 -8.45 21.73 -15.70
CA THR A 689 -8.44 20.53 -16.57
C THR A 689 -9.84 19.98 -16.83
N GLY A 690 -10.74 20.05 -15.85
CA GLY A 690 -12.12 19.59 -16.01
C GLY A 690 -12.92 20.52 -16.91
N VAL A 691 -12.83 21.83 -16.69
CA VAL A 691 -13.49 22.85 -17.53
C VAL A 691 -13.01 22.76 -18.99
N THR A 692 -11.71 22.59 -19.19
CA THR A 692 -11.12 22.44 -20.53
C THR A 692 -11.70 21.25 -21.29
N GLN A 693 -11.88 20.11 -20.62
CA GLN A 693 -12.48 18.92 -21.23
C GLN A 693 -13.98 19.08 -21.50
N LEU A 694 -14.69 19.78 -20.61
CA LEU A 694 -16.13 19.97 -20.71
C LEU A 694 -16.55 21.16 -21.59
N LYS A 695 -15.61 21.91 -22.18
CA LYS A 695 -15.92 23.12 -22.96
C LYS A 695 -17.00 22.92 -24.04
N GLY A 696 -17.00 21.75 -24.69
CA GLY A 696 -18.00 21.39 -25.70
C GLY A 696 -19.39 21.12 -25.15
N ILE A 697 -19.51 20.70 -23.89
CA ILE A 697 -20.81 20.53 -23.21
C ILE A 697 -21.27 21.87 -22.64
N ILE A 698 -20.35 22.63 -22.04
CA ILE A 698 -20.63 23.95 -21.48
C ILE A 698 -21.25 24.85 -22.57
N LYS A 699 -20.65 24.89 -23.76
CA LYS A 699 -21.19 25.68 -24.89
C LYS A 699 -22.60 25.25 -25.31
N ASN A 700 -22.94 23.96 -25.12
CA ASN A 700 -24.21 23.33 -25.49
C ASN A 700 -25.20 23.22 -24.31
N THR A 701 -25.00 24.00 -23.25
CA THR A 701 -25.85 23.99 -22.06
C THR A 701 -26.38 25.39 -21.77
N LYS A 702 -27.69 25.53 -21.53
CA LYS A 702 -28.31 26.82 -21.19
C LYS A 702 -27.88 27.30 -19.80
N ASN A 703 -28.03 26.46 -18.77
CA ASN A 703 -27.70 26.82 -17.39
C ASN A 703 -26.52 25.98 -16.89
N VAL A 704 -25.37 26.63 -16.69
CA VAL A 704 -24.11 25.98 -16.29
C VAL A 704 -23.72 26.44 -14.89
N LEU A 705 -23.72 25.52 -13.92
CA LEU A 705 -23.34 25.81 -12.53
C LEU A 705 -21.99 25.18 -12.20
N LEU A 706 -20.95 26.01 -12.10
CA LEU A 706 -19.55 25.62 -11.88
C LEU A 706 -18.95 26.23 -10.61
N SER A 707 -19.77 26.78 -9.71
CA SER A 707 -19.28 27.35 -8.45
C SER A 707 -18.52 26.33 -7.58
N SER A 708 -17.53 26.78 -6.83
CA SER A 708 -16.73 25.95 -5.91
C SER A 708 -16.04 24.75 -6.58
N ASN A 709 -15.32 24.99 -7.68
CA ASN A 709 -14.59 23.97 -8.43
C ASN A 709 -13.06 24.11 -8.45
N LYS A 710 -12.51 25.07 -7.69
CA LYS A 710 -11.08 25.40 -7.68
C LYS A 710 -10.56 25.73 -9.08
N ILE A 711 -11.38 26.42 -9.88
CA ILE A 711 -10.98 26.91 -11.20
C ILE A 711 -10.27 28.25 -11.05
N THR A 712 -9.30 28.50 -11.91
CA THR A 712 -8.44 29.68 -11.86
C THR A 712 -8.61 30.54 -13.11
N GLN A 713 -7.77 31.57 -13.26
CA GLN A 713 -7.69 32.39 -14.47
C GLN A 713 -7.60 31.58 -15.78
N GLU A 714 -7.01 30.38 -15.75
CA GLU A 714 -6.91 29.51 -16.93
C GLU A 714 -8.29 29.06 -17.42
N SER A 715 -9.19 28.66 -16.51
CA SER A 715 -10.59 28.44 -16.87
C SER A 715 -11.30 29.71 -17.32
N GLY A 716 -10.92 30.88 -16.78
CA GLY A 716 -11.42 32.17 -17.26
C GLY A 716 -11.16 32.36 -18.76
N TYR A 717 -9.94 32.03 -19.21
CA TYR A 717 -9.61 32.06 -20.64
C TYR A 717 -10.42 31.03 -21.44
N VAL A 718 -10.48 29.78 -20.99
CA VAL A 718 -11.25 28.72 -21.69
C VAL A 718 -12.73 29.09 -21.79
N LEU A 719 -13.35 29.59 -20.72
CA LEU A 719 -14.74 30.01 -20.71
C LEU A 719 -14.96 31.25 -21.59
N SER A 720 -13.97 32.14 -21.69
CA SER A 720 -14.02 33.26 -22.63
C SER A 720 -14.02 32.78 -24.10
N GLU A 721 -13.28 31.71 -24.43
CA GLU A 721 -13.34 31.08 -25.76
C GLU A 721 -14.73 30.48 -26.02
N VAL A 722 -15.29 29.78 -25.03
CA VAL A 722 -16.64 29.19 -25.12
C VAL A 722 -17.69 30.27 -25.37
N LEU A 723 -17.65 31.37 -24.62
CA LEU A 723 -18.62 32.46 -24.76
C LEU A 723 -18.45 33.26 -26.06
N ARG A 724 -17.28 33.21 -26.71
CA ARG A 724 -17.05 33.81 -28.04
C ARG A 724 -17.53 32.91 -29.18
N ASP A 725 -17.76 31.62 -28.94
CA ASP A 725 -18.26 30.68 -29.94
C ASP A 725 -19.70 31.10 -30.35
N PRO A 726 -19.97 31.33 -31.65
CA PRO A 726 -21.31 31.70 -32.12
C PRO A 726 -22.37 30.61 -31.88
N GLU A 727 -21.95 29.36 -31.67
CA GLU A 727 -22.86 28.25 -31.34
C GLU A 727 -23.16 28.14 -29.83
N CYS A 728 -22.55 28.98 -28.98
CA CYS A 728 -22.76 28.93 -27.54
C CYS A 728 -24.20 29.29 -27.16
N ILE A 729 -24.91 28.35 -26.51
CA ILE A 729 -26.30 28.53 -26.07
C ILE A 729 -26.45 28.91 -24.60
N THR A 730 -25.34 29.15 -23.89
CA THR A 730 -25.36 29.40 -22.44
C THR A 730 -26.05 30.72 -22.13
N GLU A 731 -27.12 30.65 -21.34
CA GLU A 731 -27.93 31.77 -20.88
C GLU A 731 -27.61 32.16 -19.43
N GLU A 732 -27.26 31.18 -18.59
CA GLU A 732 -26.88 31.40 -17.19
C GLU A 732 -25.58 30.66 -16.86
N MET A 733 -24.61 31.36 -16.27
CA MET A 733 -23.35 30.77 -15.85
C MET A 733 -23.01 31.19 -14.42
N SER A 734 -22.84 30.20 -13.54
CA SER A 734 -22.44 30.41 -12.15
C SER A 734 -21.00 29.96 -11.94
N LEU A 735 -20.11 30.89 -11.59
CA LEU A 735 -18.67 30.67 -11.41
C LEU A 735 -18.20 31.05 -10.00
N GLY A 736 -19.12 31.20 -9.05
CA GLY A 736 -18.80 31.76 -7.74
C GLY A 736 -17.90 30.87 -6.86
N THR A 737 -17.23 31.47 -5.87
CA THR A 737 -16.32 30.78 -4.94
C THR A 737 -15.24 29.99 -5.68
N ASN A 738 -14.50 30.69 -6.54
CA ASN A 738 -13.38 30.17 -7.33
C ASN A 738 -12.22 31.18 -7.29
N ASP A 739 -11.18 30.97 -8.11
CA ASP A 739 -9.96 31.79 -8.12
C ASP A 739 -9.69 32.38 -9.51
N LEU A 740 -10.73 32.85 -10.22
CA LEU A 740 -10.58 33.43 -11.58
C LEU A 740 -9.63 34.63 -11.62
N GLY A 741 -9.59 35.43 -10.55
CA GLY A 741 -8.75 36.61 -10.44
C GLY A 741 -9.09 37.71 -11.45
N ALA A 742 -8.27 38.78 -11.42
CA ALA A 742 -8.45 39.92 -12.33
C ALA A 742 -8.35 39.51 -13.81
N SER A 743 -7.32 38.76 -14.17
CA SER A 743 -7.04 38.41 -15.59
C SER A 743 -8.09 37.48 -16.20
N GLY A 744 -8.56 36.48 -15.45
CA GLY A 744 -9.61 35.58 -15.94
C GLY A 744 -10.92 36.31 -16.20
N VAL A 745 -11.30 37.25 -15.32
CA VAL A 745 -12.53 38.03 -15.45
C VAL A 745 -12.43 39.10 -16.54
N GLN A 746 -11.27 39.72 -16.75
CA GLN A 746 -11.05 40.62 -17.89
C GLN A 746 -11.30 39.90 -19.23
N ALA A 747 -10.83 38.65 -19.38
CA ALA A 747 -11.10 37.85 -20.57
C ALA A 747 -12.61 37.57 -20.77
N LEU A 748 -13.34 37.34 -19.67
CA LEU A 748 -14.80 37.21 -19.72
C LEU A 748 -15.47 38.51 -20.20
N TRP A 749 -15.03 39.69 -19.75
CA TRP A 749 -15.58 40.96 -20.25
C TRP A 749 -15.43 41.10 -21.76
N GLU A 750 -14.22 40.84 -22.28
CA GLU A 750 -13.98 40.90 -23.73
C GLU A 750 -14.85 39.91 -24.52
N ALA A 751 -15.05 38.69 -24.00
CA ALA A 751 -15.95 37.72 -24.61
C ALA A 751 -17.40 38.19 -24.60
N LEU A 752 -17.86 38.79 -23.49
CA LEU A 752 -19.21 39.27 -23.33
C LEU A 752 -19.56 40.44 -24.24
N GLY A 753 -18.59 41.29 -24.63
CA GLY A 753 -18.86 42.33 -25.63
C GLY A 753 -19.44 41.78 -26.95
N LYS A 754 -19.02 40.57 -27.33
CA LYS A 754 -19.48 39.88 -28.55
C LYS A 754 -20.57 38.85 -28.32
N ASN A 755 -20.59 38.21 -27.15
CA ASN A 755 -21.57 37.18 -26.82
C ASN A 755 -23.02 37.71 -26.91
N LYS A 756 -23.93 36.89 -27.45
CA LYS A 756 -25.34 37.25 -27.67
C LYS A 756 -26.33 36.34 -26.94
N THR A 757 -25.87 35.52 -26.01
CA THR A 757 -26.70 34.48 -25.36
C THR A 757 -26.73 34.58 -23.84
N LEU A 758 -25.63 34.94 -23.18
CA LEU A 758 -25.53 34.96 -21.73
C LEU A 758 -26.33 36.12 -21.13
N LYS A 759 -27.34 35.78 -20.32
CA LYS A 759 -28.25 36.69 -19.62
C LYS A 759 -27.87 36.88 -18.15
N LYS A 760 -27.38 35.84 -17.48
CA LYS A 760 -26.98 35.93 -16.06
C LYS A 760 -25.59 35.37 -15.82
N LEU A 761 -24.77 36.15 -15.13
CA LEU A 761 -23.42 35.76 -14.74
C LEU A 761 -23.20 35.98 -13.25
N TYR A 762 -22.84 34.90 -12.55
CA TYR A 762 -22.52 34.93 -11.12
C TYR A 762 -21.01 34.74 -10.91
N LEU A 763 -20.36 35.76 -10.38
CA LEU A 763 -18.92 35.84 -10.16
C LEU A 763 -18.57 36.14 -8.69
N TYR A 764 -19.46 35.80 -7.76
CA TYR A 764 -19.23 36.05 -6.35
C TYR A 764 -17.97 35.34 -5.84
N ASP A 765 -17.22 35.96 -4.92
CA ASP A 765 -16.01 35.39 -4.29
C ASP A 765 -15.02 34.76 -5.29
N ASN A 766 -14.41 35.59 -6.14
CA ASN A 766 -13.48 35.17 -7.21
C ASN A 766 -12.12 35.88 -7.18
N LYS A 767 -11.83 36.65 -6.11
CA LYS A 767 -10.61 37.45 -5.96
C LYS A 767 -10.37 38.44 -7.12
N ILE A 768 -11.44 39.08 -7.59
CA ILE A 768 -11.39 39.92 -8.80
C ILE A 768 -10.53 41.18 -8.61
N GLY A 769 -10.65 41.88 -7.48
CA GLY A 769 -9.88 43.12 -7.25
C GLY A 769 -10.29 44.28 -8.15
N ASP A 770 -9.72 45.46 -7.89
CA ASP A 770 -9.91 46.66 -8.73
C ASP A 770 -9.42 46.43 -10.16
N GLU A 771 -8.27 45.78 -10.33
CA GLU A 771 -7.71 45.43 -11.64
C GLU A 771 -8.70 44.60 -12.48
N GLY A 772 -9.50 43.72 -11.88
CA GLY A 772 -10.48 42.92 -12.60
C GLY A 772 -11.63 43.72 -13.21
N THR A 773 -11.81 44.99 -12.83
CA THR A 773 -12.81 45.90 -13.42
C THR A 773 -12.31 46.56 -14.72
N LYS A 774 -11.04 46.38 -15.08
CA LYS A 774 -10.47 46.93 -16.31
C LYS A 774 -11.19 46.39 -17.55
N GLY A 775 -11.55 47.29 -18.46
CA GLY A 775 -12.28 46.94 -19.69
C GLY A 775 -13.74 46.55 -19.49
N MET A 776 -14.22 46.44 -18.24
CA MET A 776 -15.61 46.06 -17.92
C MET A 776 -16.61 47.00 -18.59
N ILE A 777 -16.44 48.31 -18.42
CA ILE A 777 -17.34 49.33 -18.98
C ILE A 777 -17.32 49.30 -20.51
N THR A 778 -16.12 49.34 -21.11
CA THR A 778 -15.96 49.36 -22.57
C THR A 778 -16.62 48.15 -23.22
N ASN A 779 -16.35 46.95 -22.70
CA ASN A 779 -16.85 45.72 -23.29
C ASN A 779 -18.35 45.49 -23.02
N LEU A 780 -18.82 45.73 -21.80
CA LEU A 780 -20.24 45.52 -21.46
C LEU A 780 -21.15 46.63 -22.03
N ASN A 781 -20.60 47.77 -22.44
CA ASN A 781 -21.37 48.77 -23.19
C ASN A 781 -21.82 48.28 -24.58
N GLU A 782 -21.05 47.38 -25.21
CA GLU A 782 -21.43 46.75 -26.47
C GLU A 782 -22.43 45.59 -26.29
N ASN A 783 -22.52 45.05 -25.07
CA ASN A 783 -23.44 43.98 -24.73
C ASN A 783 -24.82 44.52 -24.29
N ASN A 784 -25.89 44.02 -24.90
CA ASN A 784 -27.28 44.37 -24.56
C ASN A 784 -28.11 43.13 -24.17
N VAL A 785 -27.45 41.99 -23.94
CA VAL A 785 -28.10 40.71 -23.65
C VAL A 785 -28.00 40.35 -22.17
N LEU A 786 -26.88 40.70 -21.52
CA LEU A 786 -26.67 40.48 -20.10
C LEU A 786 -27.68 41.30 -19.29
N GLN A 787 -28.42 40.62 -18.42
CA GLN A 787 -29.49 41.16 -17.59
C GLN A 787 -29.08 41.20 -16.11
N GLU A 788 -28.31 40.21 -15.66
CA GLU A 788 -27.86 40.13 -14.26
C GLU A 788 -26.37 39.82 -14.16
N LEU A 789 -25.68 40.59 -13.32
CA LEU A 789 -24.28 40.42 -12.98
C LEU A 789 -24.09 40.47 -11.46
N HIS A 790 -23.67 39.36 -10.87
CA HIS A 790 -23.48 39.24 -9.42
C HIS A 790 -22.00 39.19 -9.08
N LEU A 791 -21.52 40.16 -8.30
CA LEU A 791 -20.10 40.38 -7.95
C LEU A 791 -19.82 40.30 -6.43
N CYS A 792 -20.80 39.87 -5.63
CA CYS A 792 -20.72 39.83 -4.16
C CYS A 792 -19.49 39.09 -3.63
N GLY A 793 -19.00 39.45 -2.43
CA GLY A 793 -17.87 38.74 -1.81
C GLY A 793 -16.51 38.92 -2.52
N ASN A 794 -16.42 39.77 -3.54
CA ASN A 794 -15.13 40.21 -4.07
C ASN A 794 -14.61 41.44 -3.31
N THR A 795 -13.29 41.63 -3.35
CA THR A 795 -12.62 42.79 -2.75
C THR A 795 -12.47 43.88 -3.79
N PHE A 796 -13.28 44.93 -3.69
CA PHE A 796 -13.15 46.15 -4.49
C PHE A 796 -12.89 47.33 -3.54
N ASP A 797 -11.88 48.11 -3.87
CA ASP A 797 -11.54 49.36 -3.20
C ASP A 797 -12.16 50.54 -3.99
N GLU A 798 -11.60 51.74 -3.87
CA GLU A 798 -12.18 52.95 -4.44
C GLU A 798 -12.29 52.91 -5.97
N MET A 799 -11.27 52.40 -6.68
CA MET A 799 -11.26 52.41 -8.14
C MET A 799 -12.23 51.37 -8.72
N GLY A 800 -12.25 50.17 -8.15
CA GLY A 800 -13.16 49.10 -8.55
C GLY A 800 -14.61 49.51 -8.35
N LEU A 801 -14.95 50.06 -7.17
CA LEU A 801 -16.30 50.55 -6.88
C LEU A 801 -16.72 51.68 -7.83
N LYS A 802 -15.83 52.63 -8.13
CA LYS A 802 -16.11 53.70 -9.11
C LYS A 802 -16.45 53.15 -10.49
N ASN A 803 -15.70 52.16 -10.96
CA ASN A 803 -15.95 51.53 -12.27
C ASN A 803 -17.29 50.79 -12.31
N ILE A 804 -17.64 50.09 -11.24
CA ILE A 804 -18.90 49.34 -11.16
C ILE A 804 -20.10 50.29 -11.05
N GLU A 805 -20.01 51.36 -10.27
CA GLU A 805 -21.06 52.40 -10.22
C GLU A 805 -21.22 53.11 -11.55
N GLN A 806 -20.11 53.41 -12.25
CA GLN A 806 -20.18 53.96 -13.60
C GLN A 806 -20.88 53.00 -14.58
N LEU A 807 -20.63 51.69 -14.48
CA LEU A 807 -21.35 50.69 -15.27
C LEU A 807 -22.85 50.72 -14.97
N LYS A 808 -23.25 50.71 -13.69
CA LYS A 808 -24.68 50.79 -13.29
C LYS A 808 -25.38 52.01 -13.89
N ILE A 809 -24.70 53.16 -13.93
CA ILE A 809 -25.23 54.40 -14.52
C ILE A 809 -25.41 54.27 -16.04
N GLN A 810 -24.43 53.68 -16.74
CA GLN A 810 -24.45 53.53 -18.20
C GLN A 810 -25.38 52.40 -18.68
N LYS A 811 -25.55 51.35 -17.87
CA LYS A 811 -26.34 50.15 -18.17
C LYS A 811 -27.50 50.02 -17.19
N ARG A 812 -28.46 50.95 -17.27
CA ARG A 812 -29.61 51.01 -16.34
C ARG A 812 -30.49 49.75 -16.30
N ASN A 813 -30.50 48.97 -17.37
CA ASN A 813 -31.27 47.73 -17.46
C ASN A 813 -30.49 46.49 -16.99
N LEU A 814 -29.17 46.64 -16.73
CA LEU A 814 -28.34 45.57 -16.18
C LEU A 814 -28.41 45.64 -14.66
N LYS A 815 -28.94 44.59 -14.04
CA LYS A 815 -28.93 44.43 -12.58
C LYS A 815 -27.53 44.00 -12.16
N VAL A 816 -26.77 44.92 -11.55
CA VAL A 816 -25.46 44.63 -10.98
C VAL A 816 -25.57 44.55 -9.46
N VAL A 817 -25.35 43.36 -8.91
CA VAL A 817 -25.45 43.08 -7.47
C VAL A 817 -24.05 43.03 -6.89
N LEU A 818 -23.72 43.96 -5.98
CA LEU A 818 -22.41 44.00 -5.31
C LEU A 818 -22.44 43.38 -3.92
N ARG A 819 -23.62 43.28 -3.31
CA ARG A 819 -23.82 42.74 -1.95
C ARG A 819 -25.08 41.90 -1.90
N ILE A 820 -25.09 40.89 -1.04
CA ILE A 820 -26.22 39.96 -0.87
C ILE A 820 -27.49 40.71 -0.50
N ALA A 821 -27.37 41.70 0.40
CA ALA A 821 -28.51 42.48 0.83
C ALA A 821 -29.15 43.30 -0.31
N GLU A 822 -28.35 43.82 -1.26
CA GLU A 822 -28.84 44.71 -2.34
C GLU A 822 -29.91 44.07 -3.24
N ASP A 823 -30.03 42.75 -3.22
CA ASP A 823 -31.04 42.02 -3.95
C ASP A 823 -31.89 41.15 -3.02
N VAL A 824 -33.16 41.52 -2.86
CA VAL A 824 -34.09 40.81 -1.96
C VAL A 824 -34.27 39.34 -2.36
N GLN A 825 -34.25 39.04 -3.67
CA GLN A 825 -34.38 37.67 -4.16
C GLN A 825 -33.15 36.83 -3.79
N LEU A 826 -31.94 37.34 -4.04
CA LEU A 826 -30.69 36.71 -3.60
C LEU A 826 -30.63 36.57 -2.08
N PHE A 827 -31.01 37.60 -1.33
CA PHE A 827 -31.04 37.54 0.14
C PHE A 827 -31.95 36.43 0.64
N ASN A 828 -33.19 36.34 0.13
CA ASN A 828 -34.12 35.29 0.51
C ASN A 828 -33.61 33.90 0.11
N TYR A 829 -33.00 33.76 -1.07
CA TYR A 829 -32.35 32.51 -1.50
C TYR A 829 -31.25 32.08 -0.52
N VAL A 830 -30.34 33.00 -0.16
CA VAL A 830 -29.28 32.73 0.81
C VAL A 830 -29.86 32.38 2.18
N GLU A 831 -30.90 33.08 2.64
CA GLU A 831 -31.58 32.79 3.90
C GLU A 831 -32.18 31.37 3.93
N GLU A 832 -32.84 30.95 2.86
CA GLU A 832 -33.40 29.60 2.70
C GLU A 832 -32.31 28.51 2.64
N GLU A 833 -31.23 28.75 1.90
CA GLU A 833 -30.10 27.81 1.79
C GLU A 833 -29.37 27.66 3.13
N ILE A 834 -29.12 28.75 3.86
CA ILE A 834 -28.54 28.69 5.22
C ILE A 834 -29.48 27.95 6.18
N GLN A 835 -30.79 28.13 6.03
CA GLN A 835 -31.79 27.38 6.80
C GLN A 835 -31.75 25.88 6.49
N SER A 836 -31.65 25.49 5.22
CA SER A 836 -31.49 24.09 4.81
C SER A 836 -30.17 23.51 5.33
N LEU A 837 -29.08 24.26 5.16
CA LEU A 837 -27.73 23.89 5.60
C LEU A 837 -27.66 23.68 7.11
N SER A 838 -28.38 24.49 7.90
CA SER A 838 -28.41 24.32 9.36
C SER A 838 -28.86 22.93 9.84
N LYS A 839 -29.56 22.17 8.97
CA LYS A 839 -29.99 20.79 9.20
C LYS A 839 -29.05 19.75 8.60
N THR A 840 -28.27 20.10 7.57
CA THR A 840 -27.54 19.14 6.72
C THR A 840 -26.03 19.37 6.67
N TRP A 841 -25.50 20.36 7.40
CA TRP A 841 -24.10 20.78 7.36
C TRP A 841 -23.07 19.66 7.58
N GLN A 842 -23.43 18.62 8.34
CA GLN A 842 -22.55 17.48 8.63
C GLN A 842 -22.19 16.67 7.36
N ASN A 843 -22.97 16.81 6.29
CA ASN A 843 -22.75 16.10 5.03
C ASN A 843 -21.75 16.81 4.12
N TYR A 844 -21.22 17.96 4.53
CA TYR A 844 -20.33 18.80 3.74
C TYR A 844 -18.94 18.90 4.36
N ASP A 845 -17.96 19.28 3.54
CA ASP A 845 -16.62 19.62 4.00
C ASP A 845 -16.67 20.83 4.94
N GLN A 846 -16.20 20.64 6.17
CA GLN A 846 -16.38 21.61 7.25
C GLN A 846 -15.55 22.88 7.06
N ASP A 847 -14.32 22.75 6.56
CA ASP A 847 -13.42 23.89 6.33
C ASP A 847 -13.94 24.77 5.17
N TRP A 848 -14.37 24.13 4.07
CA TRP A 848 -15.02 24.81 2.96
C TRP A 848 -16.29 25.52 3.41
N LEU A 849 -17.12 24.84 4.20
CA LEU A 849 -18.38 25.40 4.68
C LEU A 849 -18.13 26.61 5.58
N PHE A 850 -17.17 26.51 6.49
CA PHE A 850 -16.79 27.61 7.36
C PHE A 850 -16.34 28.83 6.55
N LYS A 851 -15.52 28.62 5.52
CA LYS A 851 -15.04 29.70 4.64
C LYS A 851 -16.19 30.39 3.90
N ILE A 852 -17.13 29.63 3.34
CA ILE A 852 -18.31 30.23 2.68
C ILE A 852 -19.15 31.04 3.66
N LEU A 853 -19.42 30.46 4.83
CA LEU A 853 -20.18 31.15 5.87
C LEU A 853 -19.48 32.43 6.31
N GLU A 854 -18.15 32.44 6.39
CA GLU A 854 -17.36 33.63 6.65
C GLU A 854 -17.45 34.67 5.54
N THR A 855 -17.39 34.27 4.27
CA THR A 855 -17.58 35.19 3.13
C THR A 855 -18.95 35.85 3.18
N ILE A 856 -20.02 35.08 3.43
CA ILE A 856 -21.38 35.60 3.56
C ILE A 856 -21.48 36.53 4.78
N GLN A 857 -20.94 36.13 5.93
CA GLN A 857 -20.94 36.94 7.15
C GLN A 857 -20.23 38.29 6.94
N ASN A 858 -19.08 38.27 6.29
CA ASN A 858 -18.31 39.49 5.99
C ASN A 858 -19.11 40.44 5.07
N ASP A 859 -19.83 39.91 4.08
CA ASP A 859 -20.69 40.73 3.21
C ASP A 859 -21.90 41.31 3.96
N LEU A 860 -22.53 40.51 4.84
CA LEU A 860 -23.65 40.93 5.69
C LEU A 860 -23.26 41.98 6.75
N SER A 861 -21.97 42.07 7.10
CA SER A 861 -21.48 42.98 8.15
C SER A 861 -21.16 44.41 7.67
N LYS A 862 -21.12 44.65 6.36
CA LYS A 862 -20.74 45.96 5.78
C LYS A 862 -21.86 47.00 5.96
N GLU A 863 -21.50 48.27 6.19
CA GLU A 863 -22.47 49.36 6.31
C GLU A 863 -23.27 49.58 5.02
N TYR A 864 -24.60 49.64 5.14
CA TYR A 864 -25.53 49.80 4.03
C TYR A 864 -26.00 51.26 3.91
N THR A 865 -26.06 51.77 2.68
CA THR A 865 -26.42 53.16 2.36
C THR A 865 -27.90 53.37 2.05
N TRP A 866 -28.70 52.31 2.01
CA TRP A 866 -30.11 52.34 1.63
C TRP A 866 -31.00 51.89 2.81
N ASP A 867 -32.18 52.51 2.94
CA ASP A 867 -33.09 52.41 4.10
C ASP A 867 -33.93 51.12 4.07
N PRO A 868 -33.86 50.25 5.10
CA PRO A 868 -35.09 49.62 5.58
C PRO A 868 -35.04 49.11 7.04
N ASN A 869 -35.95 49.57 7.90
CA ASN A 869 -36.23 48.88 9.17
C ASN A 869 -36.62 47.39 8.99
N VAL A 870 -37.11 46.98 7.80
CA VAL A 870 -37.58 45.61 7.51
C VAL A 870 -36.45 44.61 7.21
N LEU A 871 -35.42 44.98 6.44
CA LEU A 871 -34.33 44.05 6.11
C LEU A 871 -33.23 44.03 7.19
N LYS A 872 -33.11 45.10 7.98
CA LYS A 872 -32.11 45.18 9.06
C LYS A 872 -32.29 44.06 10.09
N GLU A 873 -33.53 43.78 10.49
CA GLU A 873 -33.83 42.69 11.42
C GLU A 873 -33.57 41.32 10.77
N LYS A 874 -33.94 41.13 9.49
CA LYS A 874 -33.65 39.89 8.75
C LYS A 874 -32.15 39.64 8.60
N ILE A 875 -31.36 40.67 8.25
CA ILE A 875 -29.90 40.60 8.15
C ILE A 875 -29.29 40.20 9.49
N LEU A 876 -29.73 40.82 10.59
CA LEU A 876 -29.25 40.50 11.93
C LEU A 876 -29.59 39.04 12.32
N ASN A 877 -30.80 38.59 12.01
CA ASN A 877 -31.22 37.21 12.27
C ASN A 877 -30.41 36.19 11.45
N LEU A 878 -30.19 36.46 10.16
CA LEU A 878 -29.39 35.60 9.29
C LEU A 878 -27.92 35.56 9.74
N SER A 879 -27.35 36.72 10.05
CA SER A 879 -25.97 36.86 10.57
C SER A 879 -25.77 36.08 11.87
N LYS A 880 -26.73 36.17 12.81
CA LYS A 880 -26.71 35.38 14.05
C LYS A 880 -26.79 33.87 13.78
N ARG A 881 -27.64 33.46 12.82
CA ARG A 881 -27.80 32.05 12.44
C ARG A 881 -26.54 31.47 11.79
N ILE A 882 -25.83 32.28 11.01
CA ILE A 882 -24.53 31.93 10.44
C ILE A 882 -23.49 31.74 11.55
N ASP A 883 -23.42 32.65 12.52
CA ASP A 883 -22.50 32.53 13.66
C ASP A 883 -22.77 31.28 14.52
N ASP A 884 -24.04 30.99 14.79
CA ASP A 884 -24.46 29.76 15.47
C ASP A 884 -24.00 28.51 14.71
N LEU A 885 -24.15 28.52 13.37
CA LEU A 885 -23.73 27.40 12.53
C LEU A 885 -22.20 27.25 12.49
N LYS A 886 -21.45 28.35 12.34
CA LYS A 886 -19.97 28.37 12.41
C LYS A 886 -19.48 27.79 13.75
N THR A 887 -20.15 28.13 14.86
CA THR A 887 -19.82 27.62 16.19
C THR A 887 -20.07 26.11 16.31
N ARG A 888 -21.12 25.58 15.67
CA ARG A 888 -21.38 24.13 15.61
C ARG A 888 -20.34 23.38 14.77
N ILE A 889 -19.89 23.97 13.66
CA ILE A 889 -18.87 23.38 12.78
C ILE A 889 -17.51 23.34 13.49
N HIS A 890 -17.09 24.45 14.12
CA HIS A 890 -15.83 24.55 14.87
C HIS A 890 -16.06 25.01 16.33
N PRO A 891 -16.38 24.10 17.26
CA PRO A 891 -16.68 24.45 18.65
C PRO A 891 -15.48 25.09 19.40
N ASN A 892 -14.25 24.87 18.94
CA ASN A 892 -13.04 25.41 19.57
C ASN A 892 -12.71 26.87 19.17
N HIS A 893 -13.40 27.45 18.18
CA HIS A 893 -13.07 28.79 17.67
C HIS A 893 -13.44 29.93 18.63
N MET A 894 -14.43 29.71 19.51
CA MET A 894 -14.77 30.63 20.61
C MET A 894 -13.67 30.70 21.68
N SER A 895 -12.92 29.61 21.93
CA SER A 895 -11.80 29.63 22.89
C SER A 895 -10.69 30.60 22.44
N PHE A 896 -10.47 30.71 21.13
CA PHE A 896 -9.45 31.59 20.54
C PHE A 896 -9.88 33.06 20.52
N MET A 897 -11.16 33.37 20.31
CA MET A 897 -11.67 34.74 20.43
C MET A 897 -11.76 35.21 21.89
N CYS A 898 -12.10 34.32 22.83
CA CYS A 898 -12.08 34.65 24.26
C CYS A 898 -10.65 34.96 24.76
N LEU A 899 -9.64 34.23 24.25
CA LEU A 899 -8.21 34.48 24.52
C LEU A 899 -7.68 35.77 23.89
N LYS A 900 -8.26 36.22 22.75
CA LYS A 900 -7.86 37.48 22.11
C LYS A 900 -8.47 38.69 22.83
N LYS A 901 -9.75 38.61 23.25
CA LYS A 901 -10.40 39.66 24.06
C LYS A 901 -9.80 39.79 25.47
N THR A 902 -9.34 38.70 26.09
CA THR A 902 -8.62 38.79 27.38
C THR A 902 -7.19 39.30 27.25
N ARG A 903 -6.55 39.20 26.07
CA ARG A 903 -5.23 39.82 25.83
C ARG A 903 -5.31 41.32 25.54
N GLU A 904 -6.39 41.79 24.93
CA GLU A 904 -6.59 43.23 24.66
C GLU A 904 -7.14 44.00 25.89
N GLN A 905 -7.80 43.32 26.85
CA GLN A 905 -8.23 43.95 28.11
C GLN A 905 -7.17 43.94 29.23
N CYS A 906 -6.04 43.26 29.05
CA CYS A 906 -4.93 43.22 30.02
C CYS A 906 -3.74 44.10 29.60
N ALA A 907 -3.95 45.04 28.67
CA ALA A 907 -2.91 45.92 28.14
C ALA A 907 -3.33 47.39 28.13
N GLU A 908 -3.76 47.92 29.27
CA GLU A 908 -3.56 49.32 29.66
C GLU A 908 -3.11 49.34 31.13
N PRO A 909 -2.28 50.31 31.56
CA PRO A 909 -1.44 50.19 32.77
C PRO A 909 -2.20 50.06 34.09
#